data_AF-A0A1C5VSJ6-F1
#
_entry.id   AF-A0A1C5VSJ6-F1
#
_cell.length_a   1.000
_cell.length_b   1.000
_cell.length_c   1.000
_cell.angle_alpha   90.00
_cell.angle_beta   90.00
_cell.angle_gamma   90.00
#
_symmetry.space_group_name_H-M   'P 1'
#
loop_
_entity.id
_entity.type
_entity.pdbx_description
1 polymer ?
#
loop_
_entity_poly.entity_id
_entity_poly.type
_entity_poly.pdbx_seq_one_letter_code
_entity_poly.pdbx_strand_id
1 'polypeptide(L)'
;MTQKAKFRKAISIFVTVLMVVALMPSMVFADATYQEWSKADSLPTSGVYKLTTSVTLSDKVTVGGWASERPEQPTKTLVLDLNGHTITASSKGAFYVQTSGGLTIEDSSAEGTGKIVSNGSNEIIYVGGAFSMTGGTIQNDTSSYALFVNGSGKADVSGGSIINAAKNGYAVQVNSNASMNFSNGTIQNTVNGGQAVYVNTSAKFTMTGGKVMQDSTYSSSAAIYSNGQKDSSVTIAGGEVISKSIGVYSAFSPVTVTGGSINADNYAFQTRYATVDPAEGKEVAVTSGKSIFYTFGSSDNKVLGGAFDAPAIVKEYTTSDDNKKATISGGSFTTSPADYVDADSTAVGYTKPGEDKVFLVGSSKEIAEEVNSAVAGSTIDILKGDVDLSIAVDGVTISNSGDGNVTVNGDKVNQGDNIVIEHPTVSVTKPDVFTVGEAQEYTVSTTGGSKTGTMVKGYFKADNANIAKIEYYETADGNWYELTGDSFGPQSGFPLGDFTSKFRVTFTEAGCVNATIQIKAVDNDAVLAETTAEFKGVPAPHVHTPTEVKAKAATCTEDGNIAYWYCADCGKYFSDAALTNEIPKEATVVKATGHHAVKVEATEPTATDSGNIAYWYCADCGKYFSDEALTKEISKDSIMIPATGEKPDKNETTDVPKTGDTGMLPWMLALLLSAGGFTVLGIKKKHAK
;
A
#
# COMPACT_ATOMS: atom_id res chain seq x y z
N MET A 1 -19.82 -20.17 -0.42
CA MET A 1 -21.19 -19.81 -0.85
C MET A 1 -21.19 -18.41 -1.46
N THR A 2 -22.07 -18.10 -2.43
CA THR A 2 -22.04 -16.83 -3.19
C THR A 2 -22.63 -15.62 -2.45
N GLN A 3 -22.13 -14.43 -2.77
CA GLN A 3 -22.45 -13.09 -2.22
C GLN A 3 -23.95 -12.81 -1.93
N LYS A 4 -24.86 -13.39 -2.72
CA LYS A 4 -26.32 -13.27 -2.55
C LYS A 4 -26.85 -13.75 -1.19
N ALA A 5 -26.11 -14.61 -0.48
CA ALA A 5 -26.50 -15.09 0.85
C ALA A 5 -26.27 -14.04 1.96
N LYS A 6 -25.10 -13.37 2.00
CA LYS A 6 -24.83 -12.27 2.94
C LYS A 6 -25.85 -11.12 2.73
N PHE A 7 -26.21 -10.82 1.48
CA PHE A 7 -27.14 -9.74 1.11
C PHE A 7 -28.58 -9.89 1.64
N ARG A 8 -29.07 -11.11 1.92
CA ARG A 8 -30.47 -11.31 2.38
C ARG A 8 -30.66 -11.27 3.90
N LYS A 9 -29.64 -11.51 4.71
CA LYS A 9 -29.73 -11.38 6.18
C LYS A 9 -29.60 -9.92 6.64
N ALA A 10 -28.76 -9.12 5.97
CA ALA A 10 -28.57 -7.70 6.32
C ALA A 10 -29.82 -6.83 6.12
N ILE A 11 -30.59 -7.06 5.04
CA ILE A 11 -31.70 -6.17 4.62
C ILE A 11 -32.77 -5.99 5.72
N SER A 12 -33.07 -6.99 6.54
CA SER A 12 -34.12 -6.86 7.56
C SER A 12 -33.72 -6.01 8.77
N ILE A 13 -32.42 -5.83 9.03
CA ILE A 13 -31.91 -5.02 10.15
C ILE A 13 -31.50 -3.63 9.63
N PHE A 14 -30.87 -3.57 8.45
CA PHE A 14 -30.40 -2.33 7.84
C PHE A 14 -31.53 -1.34 7.49
N VAL A 15 -32.69 -1.85 7.06
CA VAL A 15 -33.87 -1.00 6.74
C VAL A 15 -34.43 -0.28 7.98
N THR A 16 -34.30 -0.87 9.17
CA THR A 16 -34.73 -0.20 10.42
C THR A 16 -33.74 0.89 10.85
N VAL A 17 -32.44 0.66 10.64
CA VAL A 17 -31.40 1.65 10.99
C VAL A 17 -31.39 2.84 10.02
N LEU A 18 -31.53 2.61 8.71
CA LEU A 18 -31.57 3.71 7.72
C LEU A 18 -32.82 4.59 7.84
N MET A 19 -33.99 4.02 8.15
CA MET A 19 -35.21 4.83 8.32
C MET A 19 -35.20 5.69 9.59
N VAL A 20 -34.41 5.37 10.61
CA VAL A 20 -34.31 6.18 11.85
C VAL A 20 -33.37 7.38 11.68
N VAL A 21 -32.36 7.30 10.82
CA VAL A 21 -31.46 8.44 10.51
C VAL A 21 -32.08 9.41 9.50
N ALA A 22 -32.94 8.92 8.59
CA ALA A 22 -33.51 9.72 7.49
C ALA A 22 -34.89 10.36 7.78
N LEU A 23 -35.53 10.07 8.92
CA LEU A 23 -36.84 10.62 9.31
C LEU A 23 -36.83 11.30 10.69
N MET A 24 -35.65 11.78 11.13
CA MET A 24 -35.67 12.98 11.96
C MET A 24 -36.08 14.14 11.03
N PRO A 25 -37.12 14.93 11.35
CA PRO A 25 -37.13 16.28 10.83
C PRO A 25 -35.87 16.93 11.39
N SER A 26 -34.88 17.14 10.54
CA SER A 26 -33.90 18.19 10.75
C SER A 26 -34.68 19.50 10.72
N MET A 27 -35.29 19.84 11.87
CA MET A 27 -35.55 21.21 12.24
C MET A 27 -34.19 21.88 12.40
N VAL A 28 -33.58 22.17 11.25
CA VAL A 28 -32.81 23.37 11.06
C VAL A 28 -33.76 24.50 11.45
N PHE A 29 -33.71 24.90 12.72
CA PHE A 29 -34.34 26.11 13.21
C PHE A 29 -33.59 27.29 12.62
N ALA A 30 -33.81 27.52 11.32
CA ALA A 30 -33.44 28.76 10.65
C ALA A 30 -34.19 29.90 11.35
N ASP A 31 -33.44 30.79 11.99
CA ASP A 31 -33.91 32.01 12.68
C ASP A 31 -35.15 31.82 13.57
N ALA A 32 -35.10 30.85 14.49
CA ALA A 32 -35.97 30.89 15.67
C ALA A 32 -35.57 32.08 16.56
N THR A 33 -36.26 33.21 16.40
CA THR A 33 -36.04 34.41 17.22
C THR A 33 -36.44 34.16 18.67
N TYR A 34 -35.43 33.85 19.48
CA TYR A 34 -35.54 33.62 20.92
C TYR A 34 -36.15 34.84 21.64
N GLN A 35 -37.23 34.61 22.39
CA GLN A 35 -37.77 35.61 23.32
C GLN A 35 -37.01 35.54 24.64
N GLU A 36 -36.54 36.67 25.16
CA GLU A 36 -35.92 36.70 26.49
C GLU A 36 -36.93 36.36 27.59
N TRP A 37 -36.51 35.56 28.56
CA TRP A 37 -37.30 35.21 29.73
C TRP A 37 -36.58 35.58 31.03
N SER A 38 -37.12 36.59 31.70
CA SER A 38 -36.55 37.24 32.88
C SER A 38 -37.33 36.99 34.18
N LYS A 39 -38.37 36.15 34.17
CA LYS A 39 -39.11 35.80 35.40
C LYS A 39 -38.38 34.71 36.17
N ALA A 40 -38.04 35.01 37.42
CA ALA A 40 -37.27 34.12 38.29
C ALA A 40 -38.11 33.05 39.04
N ASP A 41 -39.44 33.03 38.86
CA ASP A 41 -40.38 32.20 39.64
C ASP A 41 -41.27 31.27 38.78
N SER A 42 -41.17 31.37 37.46
CA SER A 42 -42.11 30.78 36.51
C SER A 42 -41.48 30.62 35.12
N LEU A 43 -42.03 29.70 34.32
CA LEU A 43 -41.65 29.48 32.92
C LEU A 43 -42.90 29.40 32.03
N PRO A 44 -42.77 29.66 30.71
CA PRO A 44 -43.87 29.49 29.77
C PRO A 44 -44.12 27.99 29.50
N THR A 45 -45.32 27.65 29.03
CA THR A 45 -45.72 26.26 28.71
C THR A 45 -45.65 25.92 27.22
N SER A 46 -45.34 26.91 26.38
CA SER A 46 -45.09 26.77 24.93
C SER A 46 -44.45 28.04 24.37
N GLY A 47 -43.66 27.92 23.29
CA GLY A 47 -42.93 29.00 22.61
C GLY A 47 -41.42 28.75 22.58
N VAL A 48 -40.63 29.75 22.18
CA VAL A 48 -39.16 29.67 22.06
C VAL A 48 -38.53 30.77 22.91
N TYR A 49 -37.80 30.40 23.96
CA TYR A 49 -37.31 31.33 24.98
C TYR A 49 -35.86 31.09 25.38
N LYS A 50 -35.16 32.18 25.68
CA LYS A 50 -33.79 32.22 26.21
C LYS A 50 -33.82 32.79 27.61
N LEU A 51 -33.23 32.10 28.58
CA LEU A 51 -33.16 32.60 29.95
C LEU A 51 -32.18 33.79 30.04
N THR A 52 -32.56 34.81 30.80
CA THR A 52 -31.68 35.92 31.22
C THR A 52 -31.51 35.98 32.74
N THR A 53 -32.11 35.03 33.47
CA THR A 53 -31.94 34.79 34.90
C THR A 53 -32.14 33.30 35.21
N SER A 54 -31.57 32.85 36.32
CA SER A 54 -31.95 31.58 36.95
C SER A 54 -33.40 31.63 37.45
N VAL A 55 -34.08 30.49 37.43
CA VAL A 55 -35.53 30.35 37.72
C VAL A 55 -35.75 29.32 38.82
N THR A 56 -36.53 29.67 39.84
CA THR A 56 -36.94 28.76 40.92
C THR A 56 -38.42 28.41 40.75
N LEU A 57 -38.72 27.15 40.45
CA LEU A 57 -40.09 26.67 40.23
C LEU A 57 -40.69 26.13 41.54
N SER A 58 -41.91 26.54 41.85
CA SER A 58 -42.73 26.00 42.95
C SER A 58 -43.64 24.84 42.49
N ASP A 59 -43.91 24.71 41.19
CA ASP A 59 -44.68 23.62 40.59
C ASP A 59 -44.14 23.18 39.22
N LYS A 60 -44.57 22.02 38.73
CA LYS A 60 -44.16 21.46 37.44
C LYS A 60 -44.69 22.28 36.26
N VAL A 61 -43.81 22.65 35.33
CA VAL A 61 -44.18 23.22 34.04
C VAL A 61 -44.76 22.10 33.16
N THR A 62 -46.06 22.18 32.88
CA THR A 62 -46.72 21.19 32.01
C THR A 62 -46.69 21.66 30.56
N VAL A 63 -46.12 20.84 29.68
CA VAL A 63 -46.01 21.13 28.24
C VAL A 63 -46.93 20.17 27.47
N GLY A 64 -47.79 20.73 26.61
CA GLY A 64 -48.79 19.97 25.86
C GLY A 64 -50.03 19.57 26.66
N GLY A 65 -50.80 18.65 26.08
CA GLY A 65 -51.99 18.05 26.67
C GLY A 65 -51.97 16.52 26.61
N TRP A 66 -52.87 15.87 27.32
CA TRP A 66 -53.12 14.43 27.17
C TRP A 66 -53.68 14.14 25.76
N ALA A 67 -53.25 13.02 25.20
CA ALA A 67 -53.81 12.42 24.00
C ALA A 67 -53.79 10.89 24.15
N SER A 68 -54.70 10.19 23.48
CA SER A 68 -54.78 8.72 23.49
C SER A 68 -53.55 8.06 22.86
N GLU A 69 -52.95 8.74 21.88
CA GLU A 69 -51.73 8.32 21.18
C GLU A 69 -50.80 9.53 21.02
N ARG A 70 -49.49 9.28 20.82
CA ARG A 70 -48.53 10.36 20.59
C ARG A 70 -48.67 10.85 19.14
N PRO A 71 -48.92 12.15 18.88
CA PRO A 71 -48.88 12.66 17.52
C PRO A 71 -47.44 12.58 16.98
N GLU A 72 -47.33 12.55 15.65
CA GLU A 72 -46.04 12.56 14.95
C GLU A 72 -45.22 13.80 15.32
N GLN A 73 -45.87 14.97 15.29
CA GLN A 73 -45.36 16.25 15.74
C GLN A 73 -46.15 16.75 16.97
N PRO A 74 -45.49 17.35 17.98
CA PRO A 74 -46.19 17.91 19.14
C PRO A 74 -47.18 19.03 18.78
N THR A 75 -48.33 19.08 19.47
CA THR A 75 -49.34 20.14 19.29
C THR A 75 -48.99 21.43 20.04
N LYS A 76 -48.12 21.33 21.06
CA LYS A 76 -47.48 22.45 21.74
C LYS A 76 -46.03 22.12 22.01
N THR A 77 -45.14 22.98 21.54
CA THR A 77 -43.69 22.90 21.79
C THR A 77 -43.25 24.02 22.74
N LEU A 78 -42.31 23.69 23.61
CA LEU A 78 -41.54 24.64 24.41
C LEU A 78 -40.06 24.42 24.11
N VAL A 79 -39.37 25.42 23.58
CA VAL A 79 -37.92 25.43 23.40
C VAL A 79 -37.33 26.38 24.44
N LEU A 80 -36.39 25.89 25.25
CA LEU A 80 -35.69 26.66 26.28
C LEU A 80 -34.19 26.58 26.04
N ASP A 81 -33.59 27.71 25.70
CA ASP A 81 -32.15 27.93 25.83
C ASP A 81 -31.84 28.38 27.26
N LEU A 82 -31.13 27.53 28.00
CA LEU A 82 -30.72 27.78 29.38
C LEU A 82 -29.73 28.94 29.49
N ASN A 83 -28.93 29.21 28.44
CA ASN A 83 -28.02 30.35 28.35
C ASN A 83 -27.16 30.54 29.63
N GLY A 84 -26.62 29.44 30.17
CA GLY A 84 -25.78 29.45 31.38
C GLY A 84 -26.53 29.57 32.72
N HIS A 85 -27.86 29.72 32.70
CA HIS A 85 -28.69 29.88 33.89
C HIS A 85 -29.23 28.55 34.45
N THR A 86 -29.61 28.56 35.73
CA THR A 86 -30.12 27.38 36.44
C THR A 86 -31.64 27.43 36.62
N ILE A 87 -32.33 26.34 36.28
CA ILE A 87 -33.70 26.05 36.68
C ILE A 87 -33.65 25.13 37.92
N THR A 88 -34.24 25.58 39.03
CA THR A 88 -34.33 24.81 40.28
C THR A 88 -35.78 24.52 40.62
N ALA A 89 -36.19 23.25 40.62
CA ALA A 89 -37.50 22.85 41.10
C ALA A 89 -37.49 22.61 42.62
N SER A 90 -38.34 23.32 43.36
CA SER A 90 -38.21 23.47 44.82
C SER A 90 -38.67 22.25 45.62
N SER A 91 -39.69 21.55 45.15
CA SER A 91 -40.37 20.45 45.88
C SER A 91 -41.00 19.39 44.99
N LYS A 92 -41.09 19.65 43.67
CA LYS A 92 -41.57 18.75 42.63
C LYS A 92 -40.52 18.70 41.51
N GLY A 93 -40.79 17.96 40.43
CA GLY A 93 -40.00 18.04 39.21
C GLY A 93 -40.10 19.41 38.53
N ALA A 94 -39.23 19.67 37.55
CA ALA A 94 -39.26 20.88 36.76
C ALA A 94 -40.30 20.80 35.63
N PHE A 95 -40.37 19.68 34.90
CA PHE A 95 -41.16 19.55 33.68
C PHE A 95 -42.03 18.29 33.63
N TYR A 96 -43.24 18.43 33.08
CA TYR A 96 -44.14 17.34 32.71
C TYR A 96 -44.56 17.49 31.25
N VAL A 97 -43.91 16.75 30.36
CA VAL A 97 -44.24 16.75 28.93
C VAL A 97 -45.32 15.70 28.68
N GLN A 98 -46.56 16.14 28.48
CA GLN A 98 -47.70 15.25 28.22
C GLN A 98 -47.66 14.67 26.79
N THR A 99 -48.53 13.70 26.50
CA THR A 99 -48.51 12.90 25.26
C THR A 99 -48.45 13.73 23.97
N SER A 100 -49.05 14.92 23.93
CA SER A 100 -49.02 15.82 22.76
C SER A 100 -48.03 16.99 22.88
N GLY A 101 -47.25 17.07 23.96
CA GLY A 101 -46.26 18.10 24.21
C GLY A 101 -44.87 17.79 23.64
N GLY A 102 -44.09 18.83 23.39
CA GLY A 102 -42.69 18.74 23.00
C GLY A 102 -41.83 19.71 23.81
N LEU A 103 -40.76 19.23 24.43
CA LEU A 103 -39.79 20.07 25.15
C LEU A 103 -38.42 19.96 24.49
N THR A 104 -37.81 21.09 24.15
CA THR A 104 -36.41 21.16 23.70
C THR A 104 -35.60 21.94 24.72
N ILE A 105 -34.49 21.37 25.18
CA ILE A 105 -33.52 22.01 26.06
C ILE A 105 -32.21 22.26 25.29
N GLU A 106 -31.79 23.52 25.24
CA GLU A 106 -30.55 23.96 24.65
C GLU A 106 -29.73 24.73 25.69
N ASP A 107 -28.45 24.97 25.41
CA ASP A 107 -27.66 25.94 26.16
C ASP A 107 -26.64 26.58 25.22
N SER A 108 -26.87 27.85 24.86
CA SER A 108 -25.97 28.62 24.00
C SER A 108 -24.90 29.41 24.78
N SER A 109 -24.80 29.23 26.10
CA SER A 109 -23.68 29.81 26.84
C SER A 109 -22.35 29.19 26.41
N ALA A 110 -21.32 30.02 26.28
CA ALA A 110 -20.00 29.60 25.85
C ALA A 110 -19.38 28.51 26.75
N GLU A 111 -19.75 28.49 28.03
CA GLU A 111 -19.26 27.55 29.04
C GLU A 111 -20.15 26.29 29.20
N GLY A 112 -21.34 26.26 28.60
CA GLY A 112 -22.30 25.14 28.73
C GLY A 112 -22.80 24.90 30.16
N THR A 113 -22.86 25.94 30.99
CA THR A 113 -23.14 25.87 32.44
C THR A 113 -24.62 25.86 32.80
N GLY A 114 -25.52 25.99 31.82
CA GLY A 114 -26.95 25.98 32.01
C GLY A 114 -27.41 24.67 32.63
N LYS A 115 -28.25 24.75 33.68
CA LYS A 115 -28.51 23.60 34.55
C LYS A 115 -29.98 23.45 34.91
N ILE A 116 -30.46 22.22 35.05
CA ILE A 116 -31.78 21.87 35.60
C ILE A 116 -31.58 20.92 36.78
N VAL A 117 -32.07 21.31 37.96
CA VAL A 117 -31.99 20.54 39.22
C VAL A 117 -33.34 20.49 39.94
N SER A 118 -33.50 19.53 40.85
CA SER A 118 -34.66 19.40 41.72
C SER A 118 -34.23 19.12 43.16
N ASN A 119 -34.83 19.86 44.11
CA ASN A 119 -34.78 19.55 45.53
C ASN A 119 -35.94 18.63 45.97
N GLY A 120 -36.89 18.34 45.07
CA GLY A 120 -38.01 17.44 45.31
C GLY A 120 -37.75 16.00 44.83
N SER A 121 -38.40 15.02 45.45
CA SER A 121 -38.26 13.59 45.18
C SER A 121 -38.93 13.08 43.88
N ASN A 122 -39.50 13.97 43.09
CA ASN A 122 -40.11 13.64 41.79
C ASN A 122 -39.06 13.72 40.67
N GLU A 123 -39.31 13.03 39.57
CA GLU A 123 -38.50 13.13 38.36
C GLU A 123 -38.38 14.58 37.87
N ILE A 124 -37.17 15.01 37.50
CA ILE A 124 -36.90 16.40 37.09
C ILE A 124 -37.61 16.69 35.78
N ILE A 125 -37.47 15.80 34.79
CA ILE A 125 -38.19 15.85 33.52
C ILE A 125 -38.91 14.52 33.30
N TYR A 126 -40.25 14.57 33.32
CA TYR A 126 -41.09 13.47 32.82
C TYR A 126 -41.42 13.69 31.35
N VAL A 127 -41.24 12.66 30.52
CA VAL A 127 -41.54 12.69 29.08
C VAL A 127 -42.53 11.58 28.70
N GLY A 128 -43.78 11.97 28.49
CA GLY A 128 -44.79 11.17 27.77
C GLY A 128 -45.00 11.61 26.31
N GLY A 129 -44.56 12.82 25.96
CA GLY A 129 -44.58 13.37 24.60
C GLY A 129 -43.22 13.26 23.90
N ALA A 130 -42.75 14.36 23.30
CA ALA A 130 -41.42 14.47 22.70
C ALA A 130 -40.45 15.28 23.58
N PHE A 131 -39.19 14.87 23.62
CA PHE A 131 -38.11 15.59 24.29
C PHE A 131 -36.87 15.64 23.42
N SER A 132 -36.23 16.81 23.34
CA SER A 132 -34.96 17.01 22.64
C SER A 132 -33.97 17.72 23.54
N MET A 133 -32.68 17.37 23.47
CA MET A 133 -31.63 18.05 24.22
C MET A 133 -30.34 18.17 23.40
N THR A 134 -29.81 19.39 23.29
CA THR A 134 -28.57 19.70 22.55
C THR A 134 -27.45 20.23 23.44
N GLY A 135 -27.77 20.72 24.65
CA GLY A 135 -26.81 21.36 25.55
C GLY A 135 -27.31 21.45 27.00
N GLY A 136 -26.47 22.01 27.86
CA GLY A 136 -26.74 22.16 29.30
C GLY A 136 -26.64 20.86 30.09
N THR A 137 -27.01 20.92 31.37
CA THR A 137 -26.93 19.81 32.33
C THR A 137 -28.25 19.56 33.05
N ILE A 138 -28.73 18.32 33.08
CA ILE A 138 -29.82 17.89 33.98
C ILE A 138 -29.19 17.03 35.07
N GLN A 139 -29.25 17.45 36.33
CA GLN A 139 -28.63 16.72 37.45
C GLN A 139 -29.66 16.34 38.51
N ASN A 140 -29.76 15.04 38.79
CA ASN A 140 -30.55 14.49 39.88
C ASN A 140 -29.69 14.20 41.12
N ASP A 141 -30.01 14.91 42.20
CA ASP A 141 -29.42 14.78 43.53
C ASP A 141 -30.36 14.05 44.53
N THR A 142 -31.39 13.34 44.03
CA THR A 142 -32.41 12.64 44.83
C THR A 142 -32.57 11.16 44.42
N SER A 143 -33.30 10.35 45.20
CA SER A 143 -33.61 8.95 44.83
C SER A 143 -34.73 8.85 43.75
N SER A 144 -34.60 9.62 42.68
CA SER A 144 -35.58 9.79 41.61
C SER A 144 -34.87 9.79 40.24
N TYR A 145 -35.40 10.50 39.24
CA TYR A 145 -34.90 10.46 37.86
C TYR A 145 -34.53 11.86 37.36
N ALA A 146 -33.37 12.02 36.72
CA ALA A 146 -33.06 13.27 36.00
C ALA A 146 -33.93 13.38 34.73
N LEU A 147 -33.91 12.34 33.89
CA LEU A 147 -34.81 12.19 32.75
C LEU A 147 -35.59 10.86 32.83
N PHE A 148 -36.92 10.94 32.87
CA PHE A 148 -37.80 9.78 32.85
C PHE A 148 -38.68 9.79 31.60
N VAL A 149 -38.35 8.95 30.62
CA VAL A 149 -39.10 8.77 29.38
C VAL A 149 -40.04 7.57 29.54
N ASN A 150 -41.34 7.80 29.43
CA ASN A 150 -42.35 6.82 29.82
C ASN A 150 -43.58 6.81 28.89
N GLY A 151 -44.43 5.79 29.01
CA GLY A 151 -45.61 5.62 28.16
C GLY A 151 -45.22 5.36 26.71
N SER A 152 -45.51 6.33 25.83
CA SER A 152 -45.13 6.35 24.41
C SER A 152 -44.12 7.48 24.09
N GLY A 153 -43.49 8.04 25.12
CA GLY A 153 -42.56 9.16 24.99
C GLY A 153 -41.36 8.87 24.09
N LYS A 154 -40.88 9.91 23.40
CA LYS A 154 -39.66 9.86 22.60
C LYS A 154 -38.67 10.93 23.08
N ALA A 155 -37.44 10.53 23.33
CA ALA A 155 -36.33 11.42 23.64
C ALA A 155 -35.25 11.35 22.54
N ASP A 156 -34.76 12.49 22.07
CA ASP A 156 -33.62 12.60 21.15
C ASP A 156 -32.56 13.52 21.77
N VAL A 157 -31.45 12.95 22.24
CA VAL A 157 -30.39 13.68 22.94
C VAL A 157 -29.12 13.68 22.08
N SER A 158 -28.69 14.87 21.67
CA SER A 158 -27.55 15.12 20.77
C SER A 158 -26.51 16.07 21.36
N GLY A 159 -26.54 16.28 22.68
CA GLY A 159 -25.51 17.01 23.42
C GLY A 159 -25.91 17.25 24.88
N GLY A 160 -25.06 17.96 25.61
CA GLY A 160 -25.24 18.24 27.05
C GLY A 160 -24.94 17.03 27.96
N SER A 161 -25.31 17.15 29.23
CA SER A 161 -25.05 16.14 30.28
C SER A 161 -26.32 15.77 31.06
N ILE A 162 -26.55 14.48 31.28
CA ILE A 162 -27.61 13.96 32.16
C ILE A 162 -26.94 13.16 33.28
N ILE A 163 -27.04 13.65 34.51
CA ILE A 163 -26.23 13.20 35.65
C ILE A 163 -27.13 12.71 36.79
N ASN A 164 -26.74 11.59 37.39
CA ASN A 164 -27.22 11.18 38.70
C ASN A 164 -26.09 11.20 39.72
N ALA A 165 -26.32 11.87 40.84
CA ALA A 165 -25.41 11.97 41.98
C ALA A 165 -26.03 11.44 43.28
N ALA A 166 -27.13 10.69 43.20
CA ALA A 166 -27.84 10.16 44.37
C ALA A 166 -28.10 8.64 44.31
N LYS A 167 -27.97 8.00 45.48
CA LYS A 167 -28.23 6.57 45.64
C LYS A 167 -29.70 6.24 45.38
N ASN A 168 -29.95 5.13 44.69
CA ASN A 168 -31.26 4.72 44.15
C ASN A 168 -31.86 5.72 43.15
N GLY A 169 -31.07 6.69 42.66
CA GLY A 169 -31.45 7.64 41.63
C GLY A 169 -30.92 7.24 40.25
N TYR A 170 -31.52 7.80 39.22
CA TYR A 170 -31.30 7.45 37.82
C TYR A 170 -30.96 8.71 37.02
N ALA A 171 -29.95 8.65 36.15
CA ALA A 171 -29.72 9.73 35.19
C ALA A 171 -30.79 9.64 34.10
N VAL A 172 -30.94 8.47 33.48
CA VAL A 172 -31.99 8.18 32.50
C VAL A 172 -32.74 6.91 32.90
N GLN A 173 -34.07 6.98 32.87
CA GLN A 173 -34.92 5.79 32.76
C GLN A 173 -35.80 5.88 31.51
N VAL A 174 -35.84 4.80 30.72
CA VAL A 174 -36.75 4.62 29.58
C VAL A 174 -37.67 3.43 29.87
N ASN A 175 -38.99 3.66 29.87
CA ASN A 175 -39.98 2.73 30.40
C ASN A 175 -41.26 2.64 29.53
N SER A 176 -42.08 1.62 29.77
CA SER A 176 -43.26 1.28 28.96
C SER A 176 -42.89 1.02 27.49
N ASN A 177 -43.52 1.68 26.52
CA ASN A 177 -43.21 1.60 25.10
C ASN A 177 -42.37 2.81 24.63
N ALA A 178 -41.74 3.54 25.55
CA ALA A 178 -40.97 4.72 25.23
C ALA A 178 -39.68 4.39 24.47
N SER A 179 -39.15 5.40 23.77
CA SER A 179 -37.89 5.28 23.02
C SER A 179 -36.96 6.46 23.31
N MET A 180 -35.66 6.19 23.32
CA MET A 180 -34.63 7.22 23.41
C MET A 180 -33.53 6.96 22.39
N ASN A 181 -33.17 8.01 21.65
CA ASN A 181 -31.97 8.09 20.84
C ASN A 181 -30.95 8.99 21.55
N PHE A 182 -29.71 8.54 21.64
CA PHE A 182 -28.58 9.26 22.24
C PHE A 182 -27.43 9.27 21.22
N SER A 183 -27.14 10.44 20.66
CA SER A 183 -26.15 10.58 19.57
C SER A 183 -24.90 11.37 19.96
N ASN A 184 -24.97 12.19 21.01
CA ASN A 184 -23.81 12.88 21.59
C ASN A 184 -24.14 13.41 23.00
N GLY A 185 -23.13 13.86 23.74
CA GLY A 185 -23.22 14.30 25.14
C GLY A 185 -22.77 13.22 26.12
N THR A 186 -23.17 13.36 27.39
CA THR A 186 -22.81 12.43 28.48
C THR A 186 -24.04 12.03 29.29
N ILE A 187 -24.21 10.73 29.55
CA ILE A 187 -25.12 10.21 30.58
C ILE A 187 -24.28 9.54 31.66
N GLN A 188 -24.34 10.02 32.90
CA GLN A 188 -23.46 9.53 33.98
C GLN A 188 -24.20 9.26 35.28
N ASN A 189 -23.84 8.16 35.94
CA ASN A 189 -24.07 7.98 37.37
C ASN A 189 -22.74 8.03 38.13
N THR A 190 -22.64 8.93 39.11
CA THR A 190 -21.40 9.20 39.86
C THR A 190 -21.32 8.47 41.21
N VAL A 191 -22.37 7.73 41.62
CA VAL A 191 -22.48 7.18 42.99
C VAL A 191 -22.87 5.71 43.08
N ASN A 192 -22.39 5.03 44.12
CA ASN A 192 -22.73 3.63 44.39
C ASN A 192 -24.24 3.42 44.62
N GLY A 193 -24.81 2.48 43.86
CA GLY A 193 -26.23 2.14 43.93
C GLY A 193 -27.17 3.12 43.23
N GLY A 194 -26.66 4.01 42.36
CA GLY A 194 -27.43 4.72 41.35
C GLY A 194 -27.31 4.08 39.95
N GLN A 195 -28.04 4.61 38.98
CA GLN A 195 -28.12 4.10 37.61
C GLN A 195 -27.82 5.19 36.58
N ALA A 196 -27.00 4.87 35.57
CA ALA A 196 -26.78 5.76 34.43
C ALA A 196 -27.94 5.65 33.44
N VAL A 197 -28.03 4.56 32.67
CA VAL A 197 -29.19 4.25 31.81
C VAL A 197 -29.93 3.03 32.35
N TYR A 198 -31.23 3.15 32.58
CA TYR A 198 -32.13 2.05 32.93
C TYR A 198 -33.25 1.89 31.90
N VAL A 199 -33.26 0.78 31.17
CA VAL A 199 -34.29 0.42 30.19
C VAL A 199 -35.22 -0.63 30.81
N ASN A 200 -36.54 -0.46 30.69
CA ASN A 200 -37.51 -1.32 31.36
C ASN A 200 -38.70 -1.68 30.48
N THR A 201 -39.36 -2.80 30.76
CA THR A 201 -40.56 -3.29 30.04
C THR A 201 -40.34 -3.44 28.53
N SER A 202 -40.98 -2.65 27.66
CA SER A 202 -40.86 -2.74 26.19
C SER A 202 -40.09 -1.57 25.57
N ALA A 203 -39.35 -0.82 26.40
CA ALA A 203 -38.67 0.40 26.01
C ALA A 203 -37.46 0.15 25.08
N LYS A 204 -37.08 1.16 24.31
CA LYS A 204 -35.96 1.07 23.35
C LYS A 204 -34.94 2.16 23.59
N PHE A 205 -33.67 1.78 23.69
CA PHE A 205 -32.55 2.71 23.83
C PHE A 205 -31.57 2.51 22.67
N THR A 206 -31.31 3.56 21.92
CA THR A 206 -30.38 3.59 20.79
C THR A 206 -29.28 4.60 21.08
N MET A 207 -28.03 4.15 21.07
CA MET A 207 -26.84 4.97 21.21
C MET A 207 -26.08 4.98 19.87
N THR A 208 -25.78 6.15 19.31
CA THR A 208 -25.00 6.31 18.07
C THR A 208 -23.72 7.14 18.28
N GLY A 209 -23.54 7.70 19.47
CA GLY A 209 -22.39 8.51 19.87
C GLY A 209 -22.52 8.96 21.33
N GLY A 210 -21.67 9.88 21.77
CA GLY A 210 -21.61 10.34 23.16
C GLY A 210 -21.00 9.32 24.13
N LYS A 211 -21.14 9.58 25.43
CA LYS A 211 -20.61 8.74 26.52
C LYS A 211 -21.70 8.29 27.49
N VAL A 212 -21.68 7.02 27.90
CA VAL A 212 -22.49 6.50 29.02
C VAL A 212 -21.55 5.98 30.10
N MET A 213 -21.61 6.56 31.30
CA MET A 213 -20.63 6.35 32.36
C MET A 213 -21.25 5.86 33.68
N GLN A 214 -20.66 4.82 34.27
CA GLN A 214 -21.11 4.23 35.54
C GLN A 214 -19.96 4.13 36.54
N ASP A 215 -19.96 5.02 37.52
CA ASP A 215 -18.97 5.05 38.60
C ASP A 215 -19.30 4.10 39.78
N SER A 216 -20.47 3.45 39.77
CA SER A 216 -20.85 2.49 40.81
C SER A 216 -19.96 1.24 40.77
N THR A 217 -19.22 1.00 41.85
CA THR A 217 -18.29 -0.13 42.02
C THR A 217 -18.97 -1.41 42.51
N TYR A 218 -20.30 -1.41 42.67
CA TYR A 218 -21.05 -2.62 43.00
C TYR A 218 -21.04 -3.59 41.81
N SER A 219 -20.73 -4.86 42.06
CA SER A 219 -20.61 -5.90 41.02
C SER A 219 -21.86 -6.10 40.16
N SER A 220 -23.05 -5.76 40.66
CA SER A 220 -24.32 -5.81 39.93
C SER A 220 -24.67 -4.53 39.16
N SER A 221 -23.86 -3.47 39.25
CA SER A 221 -24.11 -2.21 38.52
C SER A 221 -23.67 -2.32 37.07
N ALA A 222 -24.49 -1.74 36.18
CA ALA A 222 -24.18 -1.62 34.75
C ALA A 222 -24.28 -0.16 34.27
N ALA A 223 -23.57 0.19 33.21
CA ALA A 223 -23.71 1.50 32.55
C ALA A 223 -25.03 1.59 31.77
N ILE A 224 -25.37 0.52 31.05
CA ILE A 224 -26.69 0.33 30.48
C ILE A 224 -27.31 -0.90 31.14
N TYR A 225 -28.32 -0.70 31.97
CA TYR A 225 -29.08 -1.76 32.63
C TYR A 225 -30.44 -1.94 31.97
N SER A 226 -30.69 -3.08 31.33
CA SER A 226 -31.99 -3.43 30.77
C SER A 226 -32.69 -4.51 31.61
N ASN A 227 -33.80 -4.10 32.23
CA ASN A 227 -34.85 -4.97 32.77
C ASN A 227 -35.98 -5.19 31.73
N GLY A 228 -35.68 -4.97 30.45
CA GLY A 228 -36.64 -5.12 29.38
C GLY A 228 -37.10 -6.56 29.16
N GLN A 229 -38.22 -6.69 28.47
CA GLN A 229 -38.78 -7.92 27.95
C GLN A 229 -38.31 -8.15 26.51
N LYS A 230 -38.81 -9.20 25.85
CA LYS A 230 -38.45 -9.56 24.47
C LYS A 230 -38.65 -8.45 23.41
N ASP A 231 -39.59 -7.52 23.65
CA ASP A 231 -39.98 -6.48 22.69
C ASP A 231 -39.21 -5.14 22.93
N SER A 232 -38.44 -5.07 24.02
CA SER A 232 -37.46 -4.01 24.33
C SER A 232 -36.14 -4.28 23.59
N SER A 233 -35.33 -3.25 23.37
CA SER A 233 -34.03 -3.38 22.72
C SER A 233 -33.01 -2.35 23.22
N VAL A 234 -31.74 -2.77 23.28
CA VAL A 234 -30.58 -1.87 23.42
C VAL A 234 -29.75 -1.95 22.14
N THR A 235 -29.48 -0.81 21.51
CA THR A 235 -28.67 -0.72 20.29
C THR A 235 -27.52 0.25 20.50
N ILE A 236 -26.29 -0.15 20.20
CA ILE A 236 -25.06 0.65 20.31
C ILE A 236 -24.37 0.65 18.94
N ALA A 237 -24.46 1.75 18.21
CA ALA A 237 -23.90 1.93 16.86
C ALA A 237 -22.71 2.93 16.83
N GLY A 238 -22.32 3.45 17.99
CA GLY A 238 -21.20 4.38 18.18
C GLY A 238 -21.16 4.93 19.60
N GLY A 239 -20.11 5.70 19.90
CA GLY A 239 -19.88 6.28 21.23
C GLY A 239 -19.11 5.35 22.18
N GLU A 240 -19.09 5.71 23.45
CA GLU A 240 -18.27 5.04 24.49
C GLU A 240 -19.12 4.68 25.73
N VAL A 241 -19.10 3.42 26.12
CA VAL A 241 -19.73 2.93 27.35
C VAL A 241 -18.64 2.57 28.37
N ILE A 242 -18.60 3.28 29.51
CA ILE A 242 -17.60 3.10 30.57
C ILE A 242 -18.27 2.64 31.86
N SER A 243 -17.74 1.60 32.50
CA SER A 243 -18.30 1.09 33.76
C SER A 243 -17.26 0.55 34.72
N LYS A 244 -17.35 0.96 35.99
CA LYS A 244 -16.59 0.34 37.10
C LYS A 244 -17.13 -1.03 37.53
N SER A 245 -18.04 -1.62 36.74
CA SER A 245 -18.45 -3.01 36.88
C SER A 245 -18.87 -3.62 35.54
N ILE A 246 -20.16 -3.60 35.18
CA ILE A 246 -20.68 -4.23 33.95
C ILE A 246 -20.89 -3.15 32.88
N GLY A 247 -20.48 -3.39 31.64
CA GLY A 247 -20.80 -2.49 30.53
C GLY A 247 -22.31 -2.45 30.27
N VAL A 248 -22.85 -3.56 29.74
CA VAL A 248 -24.28 -3.74 29.46
C VAL A 248 -24.84 -4.95 30.19
N TYR A 249 -25.91 -4.74 30.97
CA TYR A 249 -26.73 -5.82 31.54
C TYR A 249 -28.03 -5.93 30.74
N SER A 250 -28.37 -7.13 30.24
CA SER A 250 -29.71 -7.40 29.72
C SER A 250 -30.06 -8.89 29.77
N ALA A 251 -30.93 -9.26 30.71
CA ALA A 251 -31.31 -10.65 30.91
C ALA A 251 -32.21 -11.21 29.79
N PHE A 252 -33.06 -10.39 29.15
CA PHE A 252 -34.07 -10.86 28.20
C PHE A 252 -34.19 -10.05 26.91
N SER A 253 -33.83 -8.77 26.91
CA SER A 253 -33.87 -7.97 25.67
C SER A 253 -32.63 -8.23 24.81
N PRO A 254 -32.77 -8.22 23.48
CA PRO A 254 -31.62 -8.18 22.58
C PRO A 254 -30.76 -6.94 22.82
N VAL A 255 -29.44 -7.15 22.73
CA VAL A 255 -28.42 -6.10 22.70
C VAL A 255 -27.71 -6.19 21.36
N THR A 256 -27.73 -5.12 20.57
CA THR A 256 -27.06 -5.09 19.25
C THR A 256 -25.94 -4.07 19.28
N VAL A 257 -24.72 -4.47 18.95
CA VAL A 257 -23.54 -3.59 18.92
C VAL A 257 -22.95 -3.59 17.51
N THR A 258 -23.00 -2.44 16.83
CA THR A 258 -22.52 -2.26 15.44
C THR A 258 -21.45 -1.17 15.30
N GLY A 259 -21.11 -0.47 16.39
CA GLY A 259 -20.00 0.47 16.43
C GLY A 259 -19.76 1.03 17.83
N GLY A 260 -18.57 1.59 18.07
CA GLY A 260 -18.21 2.25 19.33
C GLY A 260 -17.40 1.37 20.27
N SER A 261 -17.24 1.79 21.52
CA SER A 261 -16.43 1.09 22.53
C SER A 261 -17.20 0.77 23.81
N ILE A 262 -16.82 -0.34 24.45
CA ILE A 262 -17.30 -0.75 25.78
C ILE A 262 -16.08 -1.06 26.64
N ASN A 263 -15.89 -0.35 27.74
CA ASN A 263 -14.83 -0.55 28.71
C ASN A 263 -15.43 -0.82 30.10
N ALA A 264 -15.14 -1.99 30.68
CA ALA A 264 -15.79 -2.46 31.90
C ALA A 264 -14.84 -3.18 32.88
N ASP A 265 -14.68 -2.66 34.10
CA ASP A 265 -13.76 -3.20 35.11
C ASP A 265 -14.05 -4.67 35.48
N ASN A 266 -15.30 -5.14 35.33
CA ASN A 266 -15.66 -6.56 35.48
C ASN A 266 -15.97 -7.22 34.13
N TYR A 267 -17.16 -6.96 33.57
CA TYR A 267 -17.69 -7.72 32.44
C TYR A 267 -18.26 -6.78 31.39
N ALA A 268 -17.91 -6.96 30.12
CA ALA A 268 -18.47 -6.10 29.06
C ALA A 268 -19.98 -6.31 28.94
N PHE A 269 -20.43 -7.57 28.97
CA PHE A 269 -21.82 -7.95 28.83
C PHE A 269 -22.27 -8.94 29.92
N GLN A 270 -23.36 -8.66 30.62
CA GLN A 270 -24.14 -9.67 31.34
C GLN A 270 -25.47 -9.87 30.59
N THR A 271 -25.46 -10.74 29.57
CA THR A 271 -26.52 -10.83 28.57
C THR A 271 -26.88 -12.26 28.18
N ARG A 272 -28.11 -12.46 27.69
CA ARG A 272 -28.49 -13.67 26.95
C ARG A 272 -28.39 -13.53 25.43
N TYR A 273 -28.69 -12.35 24.89
CA TYR A 273 -28.91 -12.14 23.45
C TYR A 273 -28.14 -10.90 22.93
N ALA A 274 -26.86 -10.79 23.30
CA ALA A 274 -25.97 -9.81 22.68
C ALA A 274 -25.54 -10.28 21.28
N THR A 275 -25.50 -9.38 20.31
CA THR A 275 -24.89 -9.59 19.00
C THR A 275 -23.96 -8.43 18.72
N VAL A 276 -22.66 -8.73 18.62
CA VAL A 276 -21.64 -7.78 18.16
C VAL A 276 -21.38 -8.08 16.69
N ASP A 277 -21.75 -7.14 15.82
CA ASP A 277 -21.69 -7.23 14.36
C ASP A 277 -21.34 -5.84 13.82
N PRO A 278 -20.04 -5.48 13.75
CA PRO A 278 -19.62 -4.16 13.31
C PRO A 278 -20.18 -3.81 11.93
N ALA A 279 -20.80 -2.63 11.80
CA ALA A 279 -21.28 -2.17 10.51
C ALA A 279 -20.10 -1.86 9.57
N GLU A 280 -20.34 -1.85 8.26
CA GLU A 280 -19.33 -1.53 7.26
C GLU A 280 -18.69 -0.15 7.54
N GLY A 281 -17.35 -0.13 7.64
CA GLY A 281 -16.60 1.08 8.01
C GLY A 281 -16.77 1.54 9.47
N LYS A 282 -17.26 0.66 10.37
CA LYS A 282 -17.34 0.90 11.82
C LYS A 282 -16.50 -0.12 12.58
N GLU A 283 -15.85 0.36 13.63
CA GLU A 283 -15.13 -0.47 14.58
C GLU A 283 -15.98 -0.70 15.83
N VAL A 284 -15.84 -1.90 16.42
CA VAL A 284 -16.29 -2.19 17.78
C VAL A 284 -15.08 -2.63 18.59
N ALA A 285 -14.83 -1.96 19.72
CA ALA A 285 -13.76 -2.30 20.66
C ALA A 285 -14.34 -2.61 22.04
N VAL A 286 -13.98 -3.76 22.62
CA VAL A 286 -14.51 -4.22 23.90
C VAL A 286 -13.36 -4.59 24.84
N THR A 287 -13.22 -3.87 25.94
CA THR A 287 -12.24 -4.15 27.00
C THR A 287 -12.98 -4.57 28.27
N SER A 288 -12.53 -5.66 28.92
CA SER A 288 -13.10 -6.08 30.20
C SER A 288 -12.07 -6.67 31.17
N GLY A 289 -12.16 -6.29 32.45
CA GLY A 289 -11.22 -6.75 33.48
C GLY A 289 -11.36 -8.21 33.92
N LYS A 290 -12.42 -8.93 33.48
CA LYS A 290 -12.64 -10.36 33.77
C LYS A 290 -13.03 -11.17 32.54
N SER A 291 -14.19 -10.88 31.95
CA SER A 291 -14.63 -11.58 30.74
C SER A 291 -15.57 -10.77 29.86
N ILE A 292 -15.54 -11.05 28.56
CA ILE A 292 -16.41 -10.41 27.57
C ILE A 292 -17.88 -10.64 27.96
N PHE A 293 -18.25 -11.91 28.17
CA PHE A 293 -19.60 -12.30 28.56
C PHE A 293 -19.64 -12.88 29.97
N TYR A 294 -20.63 -12.47 30.76
CA TYR A 294 -21.05 -13.08 32.02
C TYR A 294 -22.46 -13.66 31.81
N THR A 295 -22.55 -14.93 31.41
CA THR A 295 -23.73 -15.50 30.77
C THR A 295 -24.70 -16.13 31.75
N PHE A 296 -26.00 -15.92 31.51
CA PHE A 296 -27.07 -16.68 32.16
C PHE A 296 -27.22 -18.05 31.48
N GLY A 297 -27.88 -19.01 32.15
CA GLY A 297 -28.37 -20.23 31.49
C GLY A 297 -29.21 -19.92 30.25
N SER A 298 -29.03 -20.75 29.21
CA SER A 298 -29.67 -20.65 27.89
C SER A 298 -29.40 -19.33 27.15
N SER A 299 -28.14 -18.88 27.17
CA SER A 299 -27.66 -17.74 26.37
C SER A 299 -27.38 -18.13 24.91
N ASP A 300 -27.45 -17.14 24.02
CA ASP A 300 -27.16 -17.21 22.59
C ASP A 300 -26.50 -15.87 22.15
N ASN A 301 -25.40 -15.53 22.81
CA ASN A 301 -24.62 -14.33 22.52
C ASN A 301 -23.73 -14.58 21.29
N LYS A 302 -23.55 -13.58 20.43
CA LYS A 302 -22.84 -13.72 19.15
C LYS A 302 -21.79 -12.63 18.92
N VAL A 303 -20.68 -13.02 18.33
CA VAL A 303 -19.62 -12.11 17.87
C VAL A 303 -19.30 -12.44 16.41
N LEU A 304 -19.59 -11.50 15.51
CA LEU A 304 -19.34 -11.58 14.07
C LEU A 304 -18.13 -10.73 13.65
N GLY A 305 -17.60 -9.90 14.54
CA GLY A 305 -16.43 -9.05 14.35
C GLY A 305 -16.18 -8.13 15.55
N GLY A 306 -15.12 -7.33 15.47
CA GLY A 306 -14.68 -6.40 16.53
C GLY A 306 -13.38 -6.84 17.19
N ALA A 307 -12.81 -5.96 18.02
CA ALA A 307 -11.59 -6.22 18.80
C ALA A 307 -11.94 -6.37 20.29
N PHE A 308 -11.40 -7.41 20.92
CA PHE A 308 -11.76 -7.83 22.28
C PHE A 308 -10.53 -8.04 23.16
N ASP A 309 -10.41 -7.23 24.20
CA ASP A 309 -9.40 -7.40 25.25
C ASP A 309 -10.05 -7.86 26.56
N ALA A 310 -9.79 -9.12 26.94
CA ALA A 310 -10.36 -9.72 28.13
C ALA A 310 -9.55 -10.96 28.58
N PRO A 311 -9.37 -11.18 29.90
CA PRO A 311 -8.76 -12.42 30.43
C PRO A 311 -9.55 -13.71 30.14
N ALA A 312 -10.82 -13.61 29.74
CA ALA A 312 -11.66 -14.75 29.37
C ALA A 312 -12.80 -14.34 28.43
N ILE A 313 -13.28 -15.28 27.60
CA ILE A 313 -14.40 -15.04 26.68
C ILE A 313 -15.74 -15.13 27.42
N VAL A 314 -16.00 -16.23 28.12
CA VAL A 314 -17.25 -16.49 28.86
C VAL A 314 -16.96 -16.82 30.32
N LYS A 315 -17.75 -16.23 31.21
CA LYS A 315 -17.92 -16.64 32.60
C LYS A 315 -19.39 -16.96 32.84
N GLU A 316 -19.69 -18.05 33.53
CA GLU A 316 -21.08 -18.43 33.85
C GLU A 316 -21.59 -17.71 35.10
N TYR A 317 -22.82 -17.20 35.04
CA TYR A 317 -23.56 -16.64 36.19
C TYR A 317 -24.30 -17.72 37.01
N THR A 318 -24.77 -18.78 36.36
CA THR A 318 -25.54 -19.88 36.97
C THR A 318 -24.99 -21.24 36.55
N THR A 319 -24.76 -22.12 37.52
CA THR A 319 -24.06 -23.41 37.39
C THR A 319 -24.94 -24.58 36.89
N SER A 320 -25.79 -24.34 35.88
CA SER A 320 -26.70 -25.37 35.36
C SER A 320 -26.27 -25.82 33.96
N ASP A 321 -25.96 -27.12 33.81
CA ASP A 321 -25.22 -27.79 32.72
C ASP A 321 -25.74 -27.67 31.26
N ASP A 322 -26.70 -26.80 30.96
CA ASP A 322 -27.21 -26.60 29.59
C ASP A 322 -26.23 -25.74 28.76
N ASN A 323 -25.18 -26.40 28.28
CA ASN A 323 -24.10 -25.93 27.40
C ASN A 323 -24.59 -25.10 26.19
N LYS A 324 -24.87 -23.80 26.38
CA LYS A 324 -25.00 -22.80 25.29
C LYS A 324 -24.32 -21.48 25.67
N LYS A 325 -23.34 -21.12 24.85
CA LYS A 325 -22.21 -20.24 25.16
C LYS A 325 -22.37 -18.87 24.47
N ALA A 326 -21.26 -18.20 24.18
CA ALA A 326 -21.15 -17.32 23.03
C ALA A 326 -20.79 -18.14 21.76
N THR A 327 -21.24 -17.70 20.60
CA THR A 327 -20.80 -18.18 19.28
C THR A 327 -19.98 -17.09 18.60
N ILE A 328 -18.77 -17.41 18.15
CA ILE A 328 -17.83 -16.47 17.54
C ILE A 328 -17.54 -16.90 16.11
N SER A 329 -17.81 -16.02 15.14
CA SER A 329 -17.53 -16.23 13.72
C SER A 329 -16.64 -15.14 13.11
N GLY A 330 -16.15 -14.20 13.92
CA GLY A 330 -15.27 -13.13 13.48
C GLY A 330 -14.70 -12.32 14.65
N GLY A 331 -13.60 -11.61 14.41
CA GLY A 331 -13.00 -10.63 15.34
C GLY A 331 -11.58 -10.98 15.80
N SER A 332 -10.98 -10.08 16.55
CA SER A 332 -9.65 -10.25 17.17
C SER A 332 -9.75 -10.26 18.70
N PHE A 333 -8.93 -11.10 19.35
CA PHE A 333 -9.02 -11.37 20.79
C PHE A 333 -7.63 -11.46 21.43
N THR A 334 -7.47 -10.97 22.67
CA THR A 334 -6.24 -11.19 23.47
C THR A 334 -6.21 -12.55 24.20
N THR A 335 -7.36 -13.22 24.31
CA THR A 335 -7.50 -14.58 24.86
C THR A 335 -8.09 -15.53 23.82
N SER A 336 -7.66 -16.80 23.82
CA SER A 336 -8.09 -17.79 22.83
C SER A 336 -9.61 -17.99 22.80
N PRO A 337 -10.26 -17.83 21.62
CA PRO A 337 -11.69 -18.03 21.45
C PRO A 337 -12.09 -19.45 21.04
N ALA A 338 -11.15 -20.38 20.85
CA ALA A 338 -11.35 -21.66 20.14
C ALA A 338 -12.60 -22.48 20.59
N ASP A 339 -12.87 -22.53 21.91
CA ASP A 339 -14.02 -23.22 22.52
C ASP A 339 -15.41 -22.64 22.17
N TYR A 340 -15.42 -21.47 21.52
CA TYR A 340 -16.59 -20.65 21.18
C TYR A 340 -16.71 -20.38 19.68
N VAL A 341 -15.68 -20.72 18.89
CA VAL A 341 -15.64 -20.49 17.44
C VAL A 341 -16.66 -21.39 16.74
N ASP A 342 -17.43 -20.81 15.83
CA ASP A 342 -18.43 -21.51 15.03
C ASP A 342 -17.82 -22.59 14.13
N ALA A 343 -18.59 -23.59 13.72
CA ALA A 343 -18.11 -24.70 12.89
C ALA A 343 -17.68 -24.27 11.48
N ASP A 344 -18.30 -23.23 10.92
CA ASP A 344 -17.98 -22.71 9.58
C ASP A 344 -16.86 -21.64 9.61
N SER A 345 -16.17 -21.46 10.75
CA SER A 345 -15.19 -20.39 10.99
C SER A 345 -13.80 -20.93 11.33
N THR A 346 -12.78 -20.20 10.88
CA THR A 346 -11.36 -20.49 11.10
C THR A 346 -10.85 -19.61 12.25
N ALA A 347 -10.01 -20.16 13.12
CA ALA A 347 -9.37 -19.44 14.21
C ALA A 347 -7.87 -19.71 14.28
N VAL A 348 -7.07 -18.65 14.39
CA VAL A 348 -5.61 -18.73 14.47
C VAL A 348 -5.07 -17.87 15.62
N GLY A 349 -4.02 -18.33 16.29
CA GLY A 349 -3.16 -17.49 17.13
C GLY A 349 -2.01 -16.93 16.30
N TYR A 350 -1.95 -15.63 16.10
CA TYR A 350 -0.93 -14.94 15.31
C TYR A 350 -0.03 -14.09 16.23
N THR A 351 1.28 -14.23 16.09
CA THR A 351 2.28 -13.44 16.83
C THR A 351 3.30 -12.89 15.84
N LYS A 352 3.46 -11.56 15.78
CA LYS A 352 4.52 -10.92 14.99
C LYS A 352 5.80 -10.77 15.83
N PRO A 353 6.99 -10.62 15.21
CA PRO A 353 8.23 -10.40 15.96
C PRO A 353 8.15 -9.17 16.87
N GLY A 354 8.19 -9.40 18.19
CA GLY A 354 8.15 -8.34 19.19
C GLY A 354 6.75 -7.80 19.54
N GLU A 355 5.68 -8.39 19.01
CA GLU A 355 4.28 -8.12 19.40
C GLU A 355 3.72 -9.26 20.25
N ASP A 356 2.69 -8.96 21.06
CA ASP A 356 1.94 -9.98 21.79
C ASP A 356 1.08 -10.86 20.85
N LYS A 357 0.76 -12.09 21.28
CA LYS A 357 -0.10 -12.99 20.50
C LYS A 357 -1.53 -12.47 20.46
N VAL A 358 -2.08 -12.32 19.26
CA VAL A 358 -3.48 -12.00 19.00
C VAL A 358 -4.16 -13.21 18.38
N PHE A 359 -5.37 -13.52 18.83
CA PHE A 359 -6.20 -14.55 18.23
C PHE A 359 -7.15 -13.92 17.21
N LEU A 360 -7.15 -14.43 15.98
CA LEU A 360 -7.99 -13.96 14.89
C LEU A 360 -9.04 -15.01 14.58
N VAL A 361 -10.29 -14.58 14.37
CA VAL A 361 -11.39 -15.43 13.91
C VAL A 361 -12.02 -14.78 12.68
N GLY A 362 -12.41 -15.61 11.71
CA GLY A 362 -13.12 -15.19 10.50
C GLY A 362 -13.42 -16.39 9.61
N SER A 363 -13.83 -16.15 8.37
CA SER A 363 -13.79 -17.23 7.37
C SER A 363 -12.34 -17.56 7.00
N SER A 364 -12.11 -18.79 6.56
CA SER A 364 -10.83 -19.28 6.02
C SER A 364 -10.12 -18.29 5.09
N LYS A 365 -10.89 -17.63 4.20
CA LYS A 365 -10.39 -16.60 3.29
C LYS A 365 -9.96 -15.32 4.03
N GLU A 366 -10.79 -14.80 4.93
CA GLU A 366 -10.50 -13.56 5.68
C GLU A 366 -9.25 -13.76 6.58
N ILE A 367 -9.07 -14.95 7.17
CA ILE A 367 -7.85 -15.32 7.91
C ILE A 367 -6.63 -15.37 6.99
N ALA A 368 -6.72 -16.04 5.83
CA ALA A 368 -5.61 -16.13 4.89
C ALA A 368 -5.18 -14.75 4.35
N GLU A 369 -6.14 -13.86 4.03
CA GLU A 369 -5.84 -12.49 3.59
C GLU A 369 -5.06 -11.69 4.63
N GLU A 370 -5.35 -11.87 5.93
CA GLU A 370 -4.61 -11.22 7.02
C GLU A 370 -3.22 -11.83 7.23
N VAL A 371 -3.11 -13.15 7.41
CA VAL A 371 -1.85 -13.78 7.84
C VAL A 371 -0.86 -14.10 6.71
N ASN A 372 -1.28 -14.08 5.44
CA ASN A 372 -0.35 -14.17 4.30
C ASN A 372 0.60 -12.96 4.21
N SER A 373 0.31 -11.87 4.94
CA SER A 373 1.19 -10.71 5.10
C SER A 373 2.29 -10.88 6.16
N ALA A 374 2.42 -12.08 6.76
CA ALA A 374 3.40 -12.37 7.79
C ALA A 374 4.85 -12.08 7.38
N VAL A 375 5.65 -11.66 8.36
CA VAL A 375 7.07 -11.33 8.21
C VAL A 375 7.95 -12.41 8.83
N ALA A 376 9.23 -12.47 8.44
CA ALA A 376 10.19 -13.42 9.01
C ALA A 376 10.21 -13.35 10.54
N GLY A 377 10.13 -14.52 11.20
CA GLY A 377 10.01 -14.64 12.66
C GLY A 377 8.58 -14.58 13.21
N SER A 378 7.56 -14.33 12.39
CA SER A 378 6.15 -14.49 12.81
C SER A 378 5.82 -15.95 13.14
N THR A 379 4.85 -16.15 14.03
CA THR A 379 4.27 -17.47 14.34
C THR A 379 2.76 -17.46 14.08
N ILE A 380 2.25 -18.48 13.38
CA ILE A 380 0.81 -18.68 13.10
C ILE A 380 0.43 -20.07 13.57
N ASP A 381 -0.49 -20.14 14.53
CA ASP A 381 -0.95 -21.38 15.16
C ASP A 381 -2.43 -21.58 14.80
N ILE A 382 -2.74 -22.52 13.91
CA ILE A 382 -4.11 -22.82 13.49
C ILE A 382 -4.78 -23.60 14.62
N LEU A 383 -5.78 -23.00 15.24
CA LEU A 383 -6.49 -23.56 16.39
C LEU A 383 -7.77 -24.31 15.99
N LYS A 384 -8.40 -23.89 14.90
CA LYS A 384 -9.67 -24.48 14.42
C LYS A 384 -9.95 -24.12 12.96
N GLY A 385 -10.63 -25.02 12.26
CA GLY A 385 -11.17 -24.80 10.92
C GLY A 385 -10.12 -24.89 9.80
N ASP A 386 -10.60 -25.04 8.57
CA ASP A 386 -9.76 -25.23 7.40
C ASP A 386 -9.10 -23.90 6.96
N VAL A 387 -7.85 -23.95 6.51
CA VAL A 387 -7.15 -22.77 5.95
C VAL A 387 -6.11 -23.14 4.91
N ASP A 388 -6.05 -22.34 3.84
CA ASP A 388 -5.04 -22.42 2.79
C ASP A 388 -4.21 -21.13 2.79
N LEU A 389 -2.92 -21.26 3.10
CA LEU A 389 -1.99 -20.15 3.31
C LEU A 389 -0.96 -20.07 2.18
N SER A 390 -0.61 -18.84 1.82
CA SER A 390 0.40 -18.49 0.81
C SER A 390 1.43 -17.56 1.45
N ILE A 391 2.40 -18.14 2.15
CA ILE A 391 3.43 -17.44 2.92
C ILE A 391 4.65 -17.22 2.03
N ALA A 392 4.91 -15.98 1.63
CA ALA A 392 5.94 -15.64 0.64
C ALA A 392 7.33 -15.33 1.23
N VAL A 393 7.53 -15.46 2.55
CA VAL A 393 8.79 -15.12 3.23
C VAL A 393 9.29 -16.26 4.12
N ASP A 394 10.61 -16.36 4.22
CA ASP A 394 11.29 -17.35 5.06
C ASP A 394 11.16 -17.03 6.56
N GLY A 395 11.34 -18.05 7.39
CA GLY A 395 11.41 -17.93 8.85
C GLY A 395 10.07 -17.71 9.55
N VAL A 396 8.94 -17.85 8.85
CA VAL A 396 7.61 -17.91 9.49
C VAL A 396 7.40 -19.31 10.04
N THR A 397 6.95 -19.43 11.29
CA THR A 397 6.61 -20.71 11.92
C THR A 397 5.10 -20.94 11.81
N ILE A 398 4.68 -22.09 11.27
CA ILE A 398 3.27 -22.50 11.19
C ILE A 398 3.05 -23.77 12.01
N SER A 399 2.09 -23.75 12.93
CA SER A 399 1.63 -24.91 13.69
C SER A 399 0.17 -25.22 13.39
N ASN A 400 -0.21 -26.50 13.31
CA ASN A 400 -1.62 -26.92 13.25
C ASN A 400 -2.03 -27.60 14.56
N SER A 401 -2.52 -26.82 15.53
CA SER A 401 -3.08 -27.34 16.79
C SER A 401 -4.52 -27.85 16.64
N GLY A 402 -5.25 -27.36 15.62
CA GLY A 402 -6.63 -27.70 15.32
C GLY A 402 -6.82 -29.04 14.62
N ASP A 403 -8.08 -29.37 14.31
CA ASP A 403 -8.52 -30.56 13.58
C ASP A 403 -8.83 -30.29 12.09
N GLY A 404 -8.67 -29.04 11.65
CA GLY A 404 -8.95 -28.58 10.29
C GLY A 404 -7.91 -29.01 9.25
N ASN A 405 -8.32 -28.97 7.98
CA ASN A 405 -7.43 -29.13 6.84
C ASN A 405 -6.60 -27.86 6.66
N VAL A 406 -5.30 -27.95 6.96
CA VAL A 406 -4.35 -26.84 6.78
C VAL A 406 -3.44 -27.15 5.59
N THR A 407 -3.38 -26.22 4.65
CA THR A 407 -2.37 -26.19 3.58
C THR A 407 -1.55 -24.91 3.65
N VAL A 408 -0.25 -25.01 3.35
CA VAL A 408 0.67 -23.87 3.29
C VAL A 408 1.55 -24.03 2.06
N ASN A 409 1.53 -23.03 1.16
CA ASN A 409 2.26 -23.06 -0.12
C ASN A 409 2.00 -24.35 -0.92
N GLY A 410 0.78 -24.88 -0.82
CA GLY A 410 0.33 -26.14 -1.44
C GLY A 410 0.63 -27.43 -0.66
N ASP A 411 1.46 -27.40 0.39
CA ASP A 411 1.76 -28.59 1.21
C ASP A 411 0.75 -28.73 2.35
N LYS A 412 0.42 -29.98 2.70
CA LYS A 412 -0.45 -30.27 3.85
C LYS A 412 0.32 -30.20 5.17
N VAL A 413 -0.24 -29.49 6.16
CA VAL A 413 0.24 -29.47 7.54
C VAL A 413 -0.75 -30.26 8.41
N ASN A 414 -0.33 -31.41 8.93
CA ASN A 414 -1.20 -32.28 9.72
C ASN A 414 -1.35 -31.76 11.16
N GLN A 415 -2.41 -32.21 11.85
CA GLN A 415 -2.60 -31.89 13.26
C GLN A 415 -1.39 -32.33 14.09
N GLY A 416 -0.85 -31.41 14.89
CA GLY A 416 0.37 -31.59 15.69
C GLY A 416 1.67 -31.26 14.96
N ASP A 417 1.64 -31.05 13.64
CA ASP A 417 2.82 -30.60 12.89
C ASP A 417 3.15 -29.14 13.22
N ASN A 418 4.45 -28.84 13.25
CA ASN A 418 5.02 -27.51 13.38
C ASN A 418 6.15 -27.37 12.36
N ILE A 419 5.99 -26.46 11.40
CA ILE A 419 6.92 -26.25 10.29
C ILE A 419 7.48 -24.82 10.32
N VAL A 420 8.71 -24.65 9.84
CA VAL A 420 9.27 -23.34 9.51
C VAL A 420 9.31 -23.22 7.99
N ILE A 421 8.82 -22.11 7.47
CA ILE A 421 8.82 -21.83 6.03
C ILE A 421 10.24 -21.45 5.61
N GLU A 422 10.79 -22.22 4.68
CA GLU A 422 12.07 -21.95 4.02
C GLU A 422 11.89 -22.24 2.53
N HIS A 423 12.00 -21.22 1.68
CA HIS A 423 11.81 -21.38 0.26
C HIS A 423 13.02 -22.09 -0.38
N PRO A 424 12.81 -22.99 -1.35
CA PRO A 424 13.89 -23.52 -2.16
C PRO A 424 14.62 -22.39 -2.88
N THR A 425 15.95 -22.48 -2.94
CA THR A 425 16.76 -21.54 -3.72
C THR A 425 17.49 -22.26 -4.84
N VAL A 426 17.87 -21.51 -5.87
CA VAL A 426 18.81 -21.95 -6.89
C VAL A 426 19.80 -20.81 -7.17
N SER A 427 21.08 -21.15 -7.29
CA SER A 427 22.18 -20.20 -7.44
C SER A 427 23.21 -20.70 -8.44
N VAL A 428 23.96 -19.78 -9.05
CA VAL A 428 25.00 -20.09 -10.05
C VAL A 428 26.33 -19.53 -9.57
N THR A 429 27.33 -20.39 -9.42
CA THR A 429 28.73 -19.98 -9.15
C THR A 429 29.55 -20.20 -10.42
N LYS A 430 30.23 -19.16 -10.91
CA LYS A 430 30.86 -19.15 -12.23
C LYS A 430 32.06 -18.18 -12.29
N PRO A 431 32.96 -18.31 -13.28
CA PRO A 431 33.93 -17.28 -13.62
C PRO A 431 33.29 -15.94 -14.05
N ASP A 432 34.07 -14.86 -13.97
CA ASP A 432 33.68 -13.52 -14.45
C ASP A 432 33.54 -13.47 -15.98
N VAL A 433 34.43 -14.18 -16.69
CA VAL A 433 34.47 -14.28 -18.15
C VAL A 433 34.78 -15.73 -18.57
N PHE A 434 34.32 -16.08 -19.77
CA PHE A 434 34.52 -17.38 -20.40
C PHE A 434 35.36 -17.24 -21.66
N THR A 435 36.36 -18.10 -21.88
CA THR A 435 37.17 -18.08 -23.10
C THR A 435 36.41 -18.72 -24.26
N VAL A 436 36.28 -18.01 -25.39
CA VAL A 436 35.70 -18.57 -26.62
C VAL A 436 36.47 -19.80 -27.09
N GLY A 437 35.76 -20.87 -27.43
CA GLY A 437 36.33 -22.16 -27.83
C GLY A 437 36.81 -23.07 -26.70
N GLU A 438 36.90 -22.59 -25.45
CA GLU A 438 37.24 -23.43 -24.29
C GLU A 438 35.97 -23.89 -23.56
N ALA A 439 35.96 -25.14 -23.09
CA ALA A 439 34.91 -25.65 -22.22
C ALA A 439 35.28 -25.34 -20.76
N GLN A 440 34.53 -24.45 -20.11
CA GLN A 440 34.85 -23.95 -18.77
C GLN A 440 33.72 -24.18 -17.76
N GLU A 441 34.10 -24.63 -16.56
CA GLU A 441 33.17 -25.08 -15.53
C GLU A 441 32.44 -23.92 -14.81
N TYR A 442 31.19 -24.20 -14.44
CA TYR A 442 30.40 -23.45 -13.48
C TYR A 442 29.55 -24.44 -12.67
N THR A 443 28.96 -24.02 -11.56
CA THR A 443 28.06 -24.86 -10.77
C THR A 443 26.68 -24.22 -10.63
N VAL A 444 25.67 -25.08 -10.57
CA VAL A 444 24.32 -24.72 -10.14
C VAL A 444 24.08 -25.41 -8.80
N SER A 445 23.75 -24.64 -7.78
CA SER A 445 23.49 -25.14 -6.42
C SER A 445 22.05 -24.85 -6.02
N THR A 446 21.38 -25.86 -5.46
CA THR A 446 20.01 -25.75 -4.94
C THR A 446 20.01 -25.87 -3.43
N THR A 447 19.02 -25.26 -2.77
CA THR A 447 18.62 -25.63 -1.40
C THR A 447 17.22 -26.21 -1.41
N GLY A 448 16.96 -27.17 -0.52
CA GLY A 448 15.66 -27.83 -0.46
C GLY A 448 14.58 -27.07 0.32
N GLY A 449 14.97 -26.38 1.40
CA GLY A 449 14.05 -25.70 2.32
C GLY A 449 12.91 -26.63 2.77
N SER A 450 11.71 -26.06 2.92
CA SER A 450 10.50 -26.81 3.30
C SER A 450 9.96 -27.72 2.18
N LYS A 451 10.51 -27.67 0.96
CA LYS A 451 10.20 -28.59 -0.16
C LYS A 451 11.25 -29.70 -0.33
N THR A 452 12.12 -29.91 0.66
CA THR A 452 13.14 -30.98 0.62
C THR A 452 12.47 -32.35 0.39
N GLY A 453 12.97 -33.10 -0.60
CA GLY A 453 12.44 -34.40 -1.02
C GLY A 453 11.39 -34.35 -2.13
N THR A 454 10.82 -33.18 -2.47
CA THR A 454 9.92 -33.05 -3.63
C THR A 454 10.65 -33.46 -4.91
N MET A 455 10.05 -34.32 -5.73
CA MET A 455 10.65 -34.72 -7.01
C MET A 455 10.63 -33.56 -8.00
N VAL A 456 11.81 -33.12 -8.43
CA VAL A 456 12.01 -31.97 -9.31
C VAL A 456 12.81 -32.33 -10.56
N LYS A 457 12.72 -31.46 -11.56
CA LYS A 457 13.63 -31.42 -12.70
C LYS A 457 14.19 -30.01 -12.86
N GLY A 458 15.47 -29.90 -13.20
CA GLY A 458 16.10 -28.64 -13.52
C GLY A 458 15.82 -28.23 -14.96
N TYR A 459 15.62 -26.94 -15.20
CA TYR A 459 15.41 -26.34 -16.51
C TYR A 459 16.44 -25.23 -16.72
N PHE A 460 16.98 -25.14 -17.93
CA PHE A 460 17.96 -24.16 -18.35
C PHE A 460 17.51 -23.55 -19.67
N LYS A 461 17.39 -22.23 -19.71
CA LYS A 461 16.96 -21.48 -20.90
C LYS A 461 17.88 -20.30 -21.13
N ALA A 462 18.55 -20.26 -22.28
CA ALA A 462 19.43 -19.17 -22.69
C ALA A 462 19.11 -18.70 -24.12
N ASP A 463 19.63 -17.53 -24.48
CA ASP A 463 19.74 -17.13 -25.89
C ASP A 463 20.99 -17.79 -26.50
N ASN A 464 20.77 -18.84 -27.29
CA ASN A 464 21.84 -19.74 -27.73
C ASN A 464 22.74 -19.16 -28.84
N ALA A 465 22.54 -17.91 -29.28
CA ALA A 465 23.26 -17.32 -30.42
C ALA A 465 24.81 -17.45 -30.34
N ASN A 466 25.39 -17.37 -29.14
CA ASN A 466 26.85 -17.38 -28.92
C ASN A 466 27.35 -18.64 -28.18
N ILE A 467 26.51 -19.64 -27.95
CA ILE A 467 26.85 -20.86 -27.20
C ILE A 467 26.99 -22.05 -28.16
N ALA A 468 28.16 -22.69 -28.16
CA ALA A 468 28.41 -23.89 -28.95
C ALA A 468 27.72 -25.12 -28.35
N LYS A 469 27.86 -25.29 -27.03
CA LYS A 469 27.19 -26.31 -26.23
C LYS A 469 27.28 -26.03 -24.75
N ILE A 470 26.39 -26.66 -24.00
CA ILE A 470 26.42 -26.76 -22.54
C ILE A 470 26.48 -28.25 -22.20
N GLU A 471 27.32 -28.60 -21.22
CA GLU A 471 27.46 -29.97 -20.76
C GLU A 471 27.29 -30.01 -19.24
N TYR A 472 26.68 -31.08 -18.72
CA TYR A 472 26.56 -31.36 -17.29
C TYR A 472 27.40 -32.58 -16.92
N TYR A 473 27.84 -32.63 -15.67
CA TYR A 473 28.63 -33.74 -15.14
C TYR A 473 27.72 -34.75 -14.43
N GLU A 474 27.73 -36.00 -14.88
CA GLU A 474 27.08 -37.10 -14.18
C GLU A 474 28.04 -37.71 -13.17
N THR A 475 27.62 -37.74 -11.91
CA THR A 475 28.41 -38.25 -10.79
C THR A 475 28.37 -39.77 -10.65
N ALA A 476 27.32 -40.41 -11.18
CA ALA A 476 27.14 -41.86 -11.12
C ALA A 476 28.16 -42.64 -11.96
N ASP A 477 28.65 -42.06 -13.06
CA ASP A 477 29.62 -42.68 -13.97
C ASP A 477 30.87 -41.83 -14.25
N GLY A 478 30.86 -40.56 -13.83
CA GLY A 478 31.99 -39.63 -13.95
C GLY A 478 32.12 -38.97 -15.32
N ASN A 479 31.08 -39.02 -16.17
CA ASN A 479 31.14 -38.51 -17.54
C ASN A 479 30.48 -37.12 -17.71
N TRP A 480 30.88 -36.45 -18.79
CA TRP A 480 30.25 -35.20 -19.25
C TRP A 480 29.23 -35.50 -20.35
N TYR A 481 28.03 -34.94 -20.21
CA TYR A 481 26.91 -35.13 -21.13
C TYR A 481 26.41 -33.80 -21.67
N GLU A 482 26.14 -33.74 -22.97
CA GLU A 482 25.62 -32.53 -23.63
C GLU A 482 24.14 -32.30 -23.31
N LEU A 483 23.82 -31.07 -22.90
CA LEU A 483 22.45 -30.63 -22.61
C LEU A 483 21.73 -30.32 -23.92
N THR A 484 21.17 -31.35 -24.54
CA THR A 484 20.51 -31.31 -25.87
C THR A 484 19.06 -30.81 -25.85
N GLY A 485 18.58 -30.31 -24.71
CA GLY A 485 17.24 -29.78 -24.51
C GLY A 485 17.23 -28.66 -23.45
N ASP A 486 16.05 -28.31 -22.96
CA ASP A 486 15.85 -27.24 -21.99
C ASP A 486 15.93 -27.69 -20.52
N SER A 487 16.25 -28.97 -20.25
CA SER A 487 16.13 -29.55 -18.91
C SER A 487 17.15 -30.64 -18.59
N PHE A 488 17.60 -30.65 -17.34
CA PHE A 488 18.68 -31.50 -16.80
C PHE A 488 18.22 -32.36 -15.62
N GLY A 489 18.96 -33.44 -15.38
CA GLY A 489 18.63 -34.49 -14.39
C GLY A 489 17.86 -35.68 -14.99
N PRO A 490 17.60 -36.74 -14.19
CA PRO A 490 16.95 -37.95 -14.66
C PRO A 490 15.54 -37.70 -15.25
N GLN A 491 15.08 -38.58 -16.15
CA GLN A 491 13.74 -38.47 -16.76
C GLN A 491 12.60 -38.56 -15.72
N SER A 492 12.81 -39.28 -14.62
CA SER A 492 11.90 -39.36 -13.47
C SER A 492 11.99 -38.15 -12.51
N GLY A 493 12.87 -37.19 -12.80
CA GLY A 493 13.33 -36.19 -11.84
C GLY A 493 14.26 -36.75 -10.77
N PHE A 494 14.66 -35.88 -9.85
CA PHE A 494 15.47 -36.15 -8.66
C PHE A 494 14.83 -35.50 -7.42
N PRO A 495 15.02 -36.02 -6.20
CA PRO A 495 14.52 -35.36 -5.00
C PRO A 495 15.25 -34.03 -4.79
N LEU A 496 14.48 -32.96 -4.53
CA LEU A 496 15.02 -31.64 -4.21
C LEU A 496 15.75 -31.65 -2.86
N GLY A 497 16.83 -30.89 -2.77
CA GLY A 497 17.66 -30.80 -1.57
C GLY A 497 18.90 -29.95 -1.81
N ASP A 498 19.82 -30.02 -0.85
CA ASP A 498 21.04 -29.24 -0.83
C ASP A 498 22.12 -29.90 -1.70
N PHE A 499 22.04 -29.63 -3.01
CA PHE A 499 22.86 -30.25 -4.04
C PHE A 499 23.65 -29.20 -4.83
N THR A 500 24.78 -29.63 -5.40
CA THR A 500 25.57 -28.81 -6.31
C THR A 500 25.92 -29.64 -7.54
N SER A 501 25.34 -29.25 -8.67
CA SER A 501 25.59 -29.86 -9.98
C SER A 501 26.66 -29.08 -10.72
N LYS A 502 27.64 -29.80 -11.31
CA LYS A 502 28.67 -29.22 -12.16
C LYS A 502 28.19 -29.15 -13.61
N PHE A 503 28.46 -28.01 -14.23
CA PHE A 503 28.23 -27.75 -15.65
C PHE A 503 29.50 -27.19 -16.27
N ARG A 504 29.56 -27.18 -17.60
CA ARG A 504 30.51 -26.37 -18.36
C ARG A 504 29.84 -25.83 -19.61
N VAL A 505 30.26 -24.65 -20.05
CA VAL A 505 29.79 -24.01 -21.28
C VAL A 505 30.96 -23.80 -22.22
N THR A 506 30.72 -23.92 -23.52
CA THR A 506 31.66 -23.55 -24.58
C THR A 506 31.02 -22.46 -25.45
N PHE A 507 31.69 -21.33 -25.61
CA PHE A 507 31.22 -20.23 -26.47
C PHE A 507 31.70 -20.41 -27.92
N THR A 508 30.84 -20.11 -28.91
CA THR A 508 31.23 -20.00 -30.33
C THR A 508 31.92 -18.68 -30.62
N GLU A 509 31.38 -17.59 -30.07
CA GLU A 509 31.80 -16.21 -30.31
C GLU A 509 31.77 -15.39 -29.01
N ALA A 510 32.42 -14.23 -29.02
CA ALA A 510 32.46 -13.34 -27.86
C ALA A 510 31.14 -12.57 -27.72
N GLY A 511 30.60 -12.50 -26.51
CA GLY A 511 29.32 -11.84 -26.23
C GLY A 511 28.78 -12.18 -24.84
N CYS A 512 27.71 -11.49 -24.43
CA CYS A 512 26.96 -11.81 -23.23
C CYS A 512 25.73 -12.66 -23.56
N VAL A 513 25.44 -13.66 -22.73
CA VAL A 513 24.22 -14.48 -22.79
C VAL A 513 23.61 -14.54 -21.40
N ASN A 514 22.34 -14.15 -21.27
CA ASN A 514 21.57 -14.37 -20.05
C ASN A 514 20.92 -15.75 -20.11
N ALA A 515 21.09 -16.53 -19.05
CA ALA A 515 20.40 -17.80 -18.87
C ALA A 515 19.52 -17.77 -17.62
N THR A 516 18.28 -18.22 -17.76
CA THR A 516 17.36 -18.49 -16.64
C THR A 516 17.44 -19.97 -16.29
N ILE A 517 17.62 -20.26 -14.99
CA ILE A 517 17.62 -21.60 -14.43
C ILE A 517 16.40 -21.71 -13.52
N GLN A 518 15.53 -22.68 -13.79
CA GLN A 518 14.36 -22.99 -12.98
C GLN A 518 14.49 -24.40 -12.39
N ILE A 519 14.04 -24.59 -11.16
CA ILE A 519 13.81 -25.91 -10.56
C ILE A 519 12.30 -26.10 -10.48
N LYS A 520 11.77 -27.11 -11.18
CA LYS A 520 10.32 -27.35 -11.26
C LYS A 520 9.92 -28.69 -10.68
N ALA A 521 8.75 -28.74 -10.04
CA ALA A 521 8.15 -29.98 -9.55
C ALA A 521 7.68 -30.89 -10.70
N VAL A 522 7.93 -32.19 -10.61
CA VAL A 522 7.62 -33.18 -11.67
C VAL A 522 6.13 -33.49 -11.79
N ASP A 523 5.39 -33.36 -10.69
CA ASP A 523 3.97 -33.70 -10.59
C ASP A 523 3.03 -32.65 -11.19
N ASN A 524 3.43 -31.37 -11.15
CA ASN A 524 2.57 -30.24 -11.53
C ASN A 524 3.25 -29.10 -12.32
N ASP A 525 4.54 -29.22 -12.67
CA ASP A 525 5.38 -28.21 -13.37
C ASP A 525 5.53 -26.86 -12.64
N ALA A 526 5.18 -26.76 -11.34
CA ALA A 526 5.36 -25.55 -10.56
C ALA A 526 6.86 -25.22 -10.39
N VAL A 527 7.22 -23.97 -10.68
CA VAL A 527 8.57 -23.42 -10.41
C VAL A 527 8.73 -23.24 -8.91
N LEU A 528 9.63 -24.03 -8.31
CA LEU A 528 9.94 -23.98 -6.87
C LEU A 528 11.11 -23.06 -6.54
N ALA A 529 12.04 -22.89 -7.48
CA ALA A 529 13.14 -21.93 -7.40
C ALA A 529 13.50 -21.42 -8.81
N GLU A 530 13.91 -20.16 -8.93
CA GLU A 530 14.40 -19.57 -10.17
C GLU A 530 15.61 -18.66 -9.91
N THR A 531 16.55 -18.62 -10.85
CA THR A 531 17.60 -17.60 -10.89
C THR A 531 17.97 -17.24 -12.33
N THR A 532 18.61 -16.10 -12.54
CA THR A 532 19.15 -15.68 -13.85
C THR A 532 20.61 -15.30 -13.70
N ALA A 533 21.46 -15.77 -14.62
CA ALA A 533 22.89 -15.51 -14.62
C ALA A 533 23.38 -15.07 -16.01
N GLU A 534 24.25 -14.05 -16.04
CA GLU A 534 24.92 -13.58 -17.25
C GLU A 534 26.25 -14.34 -17.46
N PHE A 535 26.41 -14.96 -18.62
CA PHE A 535 27.63 -15.63 -19.06
C PHE A 535 28.28 -14.79 -20.15
N LYS A 536 29.56 -14.42 -19.97
CA LYS A 536 30.27 -13.49 -20.85
C LYS A 536 31.44 -14.17 -21.55
N GLY A 537 31.26 -14.53 -22.82
CA GLY A 537 32.32 -15.01 -23.70
C GLY A 537 33.27 -13.89 -24.11
N VAL A 538 34.57 -14.12 -24.02
CA VAL A 538 35.65 -13.24 -24.50
C VAL A 538 36.57 -14.00 -25.45
N PRO A 539 37.17 -13.37 -26.49
CA PRO A 539 38.04 -14.07 -27.43
C PRO A 539 39.21 -14.76 -26.74
N ALA A 540 39.61 -15.93 -27.26
CA ALA A 540 40.79 -16.62 -26.76
C ALA A 540 42.04 -15.72 -26.82
N PRO A 541 42.92 -15.76 -25.80
CA PRO A 541 44.19 -15.05 -25.84
C PRO A 541 45.06 -15.67 -26.95
N HIS A 542 45.16 -14.98 -28.09
CA HIS A 542 46.03 -15.36 -29.18
C HIS A 542 47.45 -14.82 -28.94
N VAL A 543 48.46 -15.58 -29.37
CA VAL A 543 49.83 -15.06 -29.46
C VAL A 543 49.85 -14.08 -30.63
N HIS A 544 50.18 -12.82 -30.39
CA HIS A 544 50.35 -11.88 -31.48
C HIS A 544 51.52 -12.31 -32.38
N THR A 545 51.23 -12.58 -33.64
CA THR A 545 52.22 -12.71 -34.72
C THR A 545 52.27 -11.43 -35.56
N PRO A 546 52.97 -10.38 -35.11
CA PRO A 546 52.96 -9.10 -35.80
C PRO A 546 53.78 -9.15 -37.09
N THR A 547 53.31 -8.42 -38.10
CA THR A 547 54.15 -7.98 -39.22
C THR A 547 54.79 -6.64 -38.88
N GLU A 548 56.11 -6.54 -38.91
CA GLU A 548 56.84 -5.26 -38.84
C GLU A 548 56.59 -4.47 -40.13
N VAL A 549 56.06 -3.26 -40.00
CA VAL A 549 55.99 -2.28 -41.09
C VAL A 549 57.03 -1.21 -40.82
N LYS A 550 58.04 -1.15 -41.70
CA LYS A 550 59.15 -0.21 -41.58
C LYS A 550 58.68 1.21 -41.84
N ALA A 551 59.31 2.17 -41.16
CA ALA A 551 59.04 3.58 -41.35
C ALA A 551 59.29 3.99 -42.82
N LYS A 552 58.29 4.61 -43.45
CA LYS A 552 58.42 5.30 -44.74
C LYS A 552 58.44 6.80 -44.45
N ALA A 553 59.48 7.51 -44.87
CA ALA A 553 59.49 8.96 -44.76
C ALA A 553 58.34 9.57 -45.58
N ALA A 554 57.66 10.57 -45.00
CA ALA A 554 56.72 11.38 -45.74
C ALA A 554 57.46 12.21 -46.80
N THR A 555 56.81 12.46 -47.94
CA THR A 555 57.31 13.34 -48.99
C THR A 555 56.45 14.60 -49.05
N CYS A 556 56.76 15.55 -49.94
CA CYS A 556 55.92 16.73 -50.13
C CYS A 556 54.45 16.41 -50.47
N THR A 557 54.18 15.24 -51.09
CA THR A 557 52.87 14.88 -51.65
C THR A 557 52.31 13.53 -51.21
N GLU A 558 53.13 12.65 -50.62
CA GLU A 558 52.70 11.37 -50.07
C GLU A 558 52.90 11.32 -48.55
N ASP A 559 51.87 10.85 -47.85
CA ASP A 559 51.98 10.43 -46.44
C ASP A 559 53.03 9.30 -46.31
N GLY A 560 53.83 9.41 -45.26
CA GLY A 560 54.68 8.36 -44.75
C GLY A 560 54.04 7.62 -43.57
N ASN A 561 54.84 6.81 -42.88
CA ASN A 561 54.45 6.13 -41.66
C ASN A 561 55.64 5.97 -40.71
N ILE A 562 55.38 5.92 -39.40
CA ILE A 562 56.37 5.48 -38.41
C ILE A 562 56.64 3.97 -38.57
N ALA A 563 57.66 3.44 -37.89
CA ALA A 563 57.77 2.00 -37.72
C ALA A 563 56.66 1.53 -36.77
N TYR A 564 55.95 0.46 -37.14
CA TYR A 564 54.89 -0.12 -36.31
C TYR A 564 54.77 -1.63 -36.54
N TRP A 565 54.11 -2.31 -35.61
CA TRP A 565 53.83 -3.74 -35.66
C TRP A 565 52.33 -3.95 -35.80
N TYR A 566 51.88 -4.71 -36.80
CA TYR A 566 50.47 -5.00 -37.04
C TYR A 566 50.18 -6.48 -36.85
N CYS A 567 49.29 -6.83 -35.92
CA CYS A 567 48.82 -8.20 -35.73
C CYS A 567 47.55 -8.42 -36.57
N ALA A 568 47.66 -9.25 -37.61
CA ALA A 568 46.54 -9.55 -38.50
C ALA A 568 45.40 -10.30 -37.78
N ASP A 569 45.72 -11.07 -36.74
CA ASP A 569 44.79 -11.95 -36.03
C ASP A 569 43.77 -11.18 -35.18
N CYS A 570 44.09 -9.95 -34.75
CA CYS A 570 43.18 -9.06 -34.01
C CYS A 570 43.03 -7.65 -34.58
N GLY A 571 43.71 -7.33 -35.69
CA GLY A 571 43.64 -6.02 -36.34
C GLY A 571 44.30 -4.87 -35.57
N LYS A 572 45.06 -5.15 -34.50
CA LYS A 572 45.71 -4.15 -33.64
C LYS A 572 47.07 -3.70 -34.17
N TYR A 573 47.42 -2.46 -33.86
CA TYR A 573 48.70 -1.83 -34.20
C TYR A 573 49.47 -1.54 -32.90
N PHE A 574 50.79 -1.69 -32.94
CA PHE A 574 51.67 -1.49 -31.79
C PHE A 574 52.88 -0.64 -32.20
N SER A 575 53.36 0.17 -31.27
CA SER A 575 54.54 1.04 -31.49
C SER A 575 55.88 0.38 -31.13
N ASP A 576 55.85 -0.84 -30.60
CA ASP A 576 57.01 -1.58 -30.11
C ASP A 576 56.97 -3.07 -30.51
N ALA A 577 58.14 -3.67 -30.71
CA ALA A 577 58.29 -5.09 -31.07
C ALA A 577 57.87 -6.06 -29.95
N ALA A 578 57.75 -5.60 -28.70
CA ALA A 578 57.27 -6.39 -27.57
C ALA A 578 55.73 -6.36 -27.44
N LEU A 579 55.05 -5.56 -28.28
CA LEU A 579 53.59 -5.49 -28.41
C LEU A 579 52.91 -5.05 -27.10
N THR A 580 53.61 -4.21 -26.34
CA THR A 580 53.18 -3.71 -25.04
C THR A 580 52.43 -2.39 -25.12
N ASN A 581 52.62 -1.62 -26.20
CA ASN A 581 52.03 -0.30 -26.40
C ASN A 581 51.19 -0.25 -27.68
N GLU A 582 49.91 -0.65 -27.53
CA GLU A 582 48.87 -0.58 -28.55
C GLU A 582 48.58 0.88 -28.96
N ILE A 583 48.47 1.12 -30.27
CA ILE A 583 48.20 2.43 -30.87
C ILE A 583 47.05 2.32 -31.87
N PRO A 584 46.28 3.39 -32.10
CA PRO A 584 45.30 3.43 -33.18
C PRO A 584 46.00 3.52 -34.54
N LYS A 585 45.33 3.07 -35.61
CA LYS A 585 45.87 3.07 -36.98
C LYS A 585 46.34 4.47 -37.42
N GLU A 586 45.61 5.50 -37.02
CA GLU A 586 45.84 6.89 -37.38
C GLU A 586 47.17 7.42 -36.82
N ALA A 587 47.61 6.89 -35.68
CA ALA A 587 48.92 7.22 -35.08
C ALA A 587 50.11 6.60 -35.84
N THR A 588 49.88 5.67 -36.77
CA THR A 588 50.95 5.14 -37.63
C THR A 588 51.34 6.11 -38.75
N VAL A 589 50.48 7.07 -39.10
CA VAL A 589 50.60 7.90 -40.29
C VAL A 589 51.43 9.15 -40.03
N VAL A 590 52.46 9.38 -40.84
CA VAL A 590 53.23 10.65 -40.86
C VAL A 590 52.74 11.45 -42.06
N LYS A 591 52.12 12.60 -41.83
CA LYS A 591 51.54 13.39 -42.93
C LYS A 591 52.59 13.95 -43.89
N ALA A 592 52.21 14.04 -45.17
CA ALA A 592 52.99 14.67 -46.22
C ALA A 592 53.51 16.05 -45.75
N THR A 593 54.79 16.33 -46.02
CA THR A 593 55.47 17.53 -45.46
C THR A 593 55.06 18.84 -46.13
N GLY A 594 54.35 18.77 -47.26
CA GLY A 594 54.09 19.93 -48.11
C GLY A 594 55.32 20.40 -48.87
N HIS A 595 55.16 21.47 -49.65
CA HIS A 595 56.23 22.12 -50.38
C HIS A 595 56.77 23.32 -49.60
N HIS A 596 58.09 23.41 -49.42
CA HIS A 596 58.78 24.60 -48.88
C HIS A 596 59.56 25.27 -50.02
N ALA A 597 58.88 26.14 -50.76
CA ALA A 597 59.45 26.76 -51.94
C ALA A 597 59.88 28.21 -51.72
N VAL A 598 61.06 28.56 -52.23
CA VAL A 598 61.58 29.93 -52.21
C VAL A 598 61.19 30.63 -53.51
N LYS A 599 60.67 31.85 -53.40
CA LYS A 599 60.37 32.69 -54.56
C LYS A 599 61.67 33.18 -55.21
N VAL A 600 61.74 33.06 -56.53
CA VAL A 600 62.74 33.69 -57.40
C VAL A 600 62.03 34.75 -58.21
N GLU A 601 62.50 35.99 -58.14
CA GLU A 601 61.92 37.11 -58.88
C GLU A 601 62.23 37.02 -60.38
N ALA A 602 61.40 37.70 -61.18
CA ALA A 602 61.61 37.78 -62.63
C ALA A 602 62.88 38.58 -62.96
N THR A 603 63.61 38.15 -63.99
CA THR A 603 64.75 38.88 -64.57
C THR A 603 64.45 39.13 -66.04
N GLU A 604 64.64 40.36 -66.52
CA GLU A 604 64.44 40.68 -67.94
C GLU A 604 65.60 40.16 -68.80
N PRO A 605 65.34 39.59 -70.00
CA PRO A 605 66.38 39.15 -70.93
C PRO A 605 67.16 40.32 -71.53
N THR A 606 68.49 40.17 -71.63
CA THR A 606 69.37 41.16 -72.27
C THR A 606 69.61 40.78 -73.75
N ALA A 607 70.50 41.51 -74.43
CA ALA A 607 70.93 41.15 -75.79
C ALA A 607 71.78 39.87 -75.84
N THR A 608 72.33 39.42 -74.70
CA THR A 608 73.23 38.26 -74.59
C THR A 608 72.75 37.18 -73.64
N ASP A 609 71.95 37.52 -72.63
CA ASP A 609 71.60 36.66 -71.51
C ASP A 609 70.08 36.44 -71.44
N SER A 610 69.68 35.19 -71.16
CA SER A 610 68.27 34.84 -70.93
C SER A 610 67.78 35.34 -69.58
N GLY A 611 66.59 35.92 -69.56
CA GLY A 611 65.84 36.25 -68.35
C GLY A 611 65.00 35.09 -67.84
N ASN A 612 64.15 35.36 -66.85
CA ASN A 612 63.20 34.39 -66.28
C ASN A 612 61.90 35.08 -65.84
N ILE A 613 60.78 34.37 -65.87
CA ILE A 613 59.56 34.78 -65.14
C ILE A 613 59.75 34.60 -63.63
N ALA A 614 58.89 35.20 -62.81
CA ALA A 614 58.88 34.90 -61.37
C ALA A 614 58.32 33.49 -61.12
N TYR A 615 58.94 32.73 -60.22
CA TYR A 615 58.54 31.37 -59.87
C TYR A 615 58.89 31.03 -58.42
N TRP A 616 58.33 29.94 -57.89
CA TRP A 616 58.70 29.39 -56.59
C TRP A 616 59.38 28.03 -56.80
N TYR A 617 60.52 27.80 -56.13
CA TYR A 617 61.27 26.54 -56.25
C TYR A 617 61.35 25.80 -54.92
N CYS A 618 60.81 24.58 -54.88
CA CYS A 618 60.84 23.70 -53.72
C CYS A 618 62.10 22.84 -53.75
N ALA A 619 63.10 23.21 -52.96
CA ALA A 619 64.37 22.48 -52.89
C ALA A 619 64.18 21.02 -52.44
N ASP A 620 63.19 20.75 -51.57
CA ASP A 620 62.88 19.42 -51.03
C ASP A 620 62.51 18.37 -52.10
N CYS A 621 61.98 18.80 -53.26
CA CYS A 621 61.53 17.90 -54.32
C CYS A 621 61.95 18.31 -55.75
N GLY A 622 62.71 19.40 -55.89
CA GLY A 622 63.23 19.88 -57.17
C GLY A 622 62.17 20.50 -58.11
N LYS A 623 60.94 20.72 -57.62
CA LYS A 623 59.81 21.22 -58.41
C LYS A 623 59.71 22.75 -58.40
N TYR A 624 59.13 23.29 -59.47
CA TYR A 624 58.91 24.72 -59.67
C TYR A 624 57.40 24.99 -59.73
N PHE A 625 56.96 26.14 -59.24
CA PHE A 625 55.55 26.53 -59.17
C PHE A 625 55.36 27.96 -59.68
N SER A 626 54.20 28.21 -60.30
CA SER A 626 53.81 29.53 -60.82
C SER A 626 53.02 30.38 -59.82
N ASP A 627 52.75 29.85 -58.63
CA ASP A 627 51.91 30.46 -57.60
C ASP A 627 52.51 30.29 -56.19
N GLU A 628 52.28 31.27 -55.33
CA GLU A 628 52.73 31.25 -53.92
C GLU A 628 52.10 30.13 -53.08
N ALA A 629 50.92 29.65 -53.48
CA ALA A 629 50.26 28.52 -52.82
C ALA A 629 50.85 27.15 -53.21
N LEU A 630 51.81 27.11 -54.14
CA LEU A 630 52.54 25.91 -54.57
C LEU A 630 51.61 24.80 -55.11
N THR A 631 50.55 25.22 -55.81
CA THR A 631 49.53 24.32 -56.37
C THR A 631 49.65 24.12 -57.88
N LYS A 632 50.35 25.01 -58.58
CA LYS A 632 50.50 25.01 -60.04
C LYS A 632 51.96 24.78 -60.43
N GLU A 633 52.35 23.52 -60.37
CA GLU A 633 53.65 23.05 -60.84
C GLU A 633 53.89 23.44 -62.31
N ILE A 634 55.10 23.94 -62.60
CA ILE A 634 55.56 24.33 -63.94
C ILE A 634 56.90 23.65 -64.25
N SER A 635 57.20 23.45 -65.54
CA SER A 635 58.51 22.93 -65.94
C SER A 635 59.59 24.00 -65.89
N LYS A 636 60.84 23.59 -65.69
CA LYS A 636 62.00 24.49 -65.71
C LYS A 636 62.12 25.27 -67.02
N ASP A 637 61.73 24.66 -68.15
CA ASP A 637 61.81 25.30 -69.47
C ASP A 637 60.79 26.43 -69.63
N SER A 638 59.64 26.33 -68.94
CA SER A 638 58.60 27.38 -68.93
C SER A 638 58.99 28.61 -68.10
N ILE A 639 60.12 28.56 -67.40
CA ILE A 639 60.64 29.65 -66.57
C ILE A 639 61.50 30.63 -67.39
N MET A 640 62.23 30.12 -68.39
CA MET A 640 63.26 30.87 -69.09
C MET A 640 62.70 31.78 -70.19
N ILE A 641 63.20 33.01 -70.27
CA ILE A 641 62.88 33.97 -71.33
C ILE A 641 64.17 34.18 -72.16
N PRO A 642 64.21 33.83 -73.46
CA PRO A 642 65.43 33.94 -74.27
C PRO A 642 65.86 35.40 -74.53
N ALA A 643 67.15 35.58 -74.84
CA ALA A 643 67.77 36.87 -75.16
C ALA A 643 67.16 37.55 -76.42
N THR A 644 67.25 38.88 -76.49
CA THR A 644 66.43 39.74 -77.38
C THR A 644 67.11 40.23 -78.68
N GLY A 645 68.28 39.69 -79.03
CA GLY A 645 69.30 40.42 -79.80
C GLY A 645 69.19 40.60 -81.32
N GLU A 646 70.15 41.40 -81.82
CA GLU A 646 70.63 41.67 -83.20
C GLU A 646 72.08 42.22 -83.06
N LYS A 647 73.00 42.35 -84.03
CA LYS A 647 73.16 42.11 -85.49
C LYS A 647 74.70 42.17 -85.78
N PRO A 648 75.25 41.95 -87.00
CA PRO A 648 74.76 41.29 -88.22
C PRO A 648 75.72 40.17 -88.72
N ASP A 649 75.42 39.56 -89.88
CA ASP A 649 76.31 38.73 -90.72
C ASP A 649 76.88 37.43 -90.09
N LYS A 650 76.97 36.28 -90.79
CA LYS A 650 76.91 35.99 -92.23
C LYS A 650 76.68 34.48 -92.43
N ASN A 651 75.93 34.09 -93.47
CA ASN A 651 75.97 32.77 -94.12
C ASN A 651 75.68 31.51 -93.25
N GLU A 652 75.06 30.44 -93.75
CA GLU A 652 74.29 30.16 -94.97
C GLU A 652 73.61 28.80 -94.71
N THR A 653 72.39 28.54 -95.20
CA THR A 653 71.82 27.20 -95.56
C THR A 653 71.89 26.03 -94.54
N THR A 654 70.88 25.17 -94.34
CA THR A 654 69.56 24.90 -94.96
C THR A 654 68.61 24.46 -93.82
N ASP A 655 67.31 24.77 -93.85
CA ASP A 655 66.24 23.96 -94.46
C ASP A 655 66.40 22.42 -94.31
N VAL A 656 65.40 21.63 -93.92
CA VAL A 656 63.96 21.91 -93.64
C VAL A 656 63.41 20.88 -92.62
N PRO A 657 62.31 21.16 -91.89
CA PRO A 657 61.80 20.32 -90.79
C PRO A 657 60.58 19.45 -91.22
N LYS A 658 59.72 19.07 -90.24
CA LYS A 658 58.34 18.52 -90.31
C LYS A 658 58.19 17.00 -90.08
N THR A 659 57.09 16.44 -89.54
CA THR A 659 55.84 16.94 -88.87
C THR A 659 55.08 15.74 -88.26
N GLY A 660 54.08 16.01 -87.39
CA GLY A 660 52.87 15.18 -87.26
C GLY A 660 52.64 14.71 -85.82
N ASP A 661 51.62 15.18 -85.09
CA ASP A 661 50.16 14.98 -85.26
C ASP A 661 49.77 13.51 -85.01
N THR A 662 48.87 13.13 -84.10
CA THR A 662 47.51 13.62 -83.75
C THR A 662 47.10 13.04 -82.37
N GLY A 663 46.02 13.43 -81.66
CA GLY A 663 45.03 14.50 -81.87
C GLY A 663 43.79 14.37 -80.94
N MET A 664 43.08 15.49 -80.77
CA MET A 664 41.70 15.71 -80.23
C MET A 664 41.34 15.23 -78.81
N LEU A 665 40.87 16.05 -77.84
CA LEU A 665 39.76 17.05 -77.73
C LEU A 665 38.36 16.44 -77.40
N PRO A 666 37.44 17.20 -76.72
CA PRO A 666 36.58 16.68 -75.64
C PRO A 666 35.07 16.98 -75.87
N TRP A 667 34.20 16.85 -74.84
CA TRP A 667 33.21 17.89 -74.42
C TRP A 667 32.18 17.49 -73.35
N MET A 668 31.85 18.47 -72.50
CA MET A 668 30.55 18.87 -71.89
C MET A 668 29.63 17.84 -71.17
N LEU A 669 28.65 18.20 -70.32
CA LEU A 669 28.35 19.27 -69.33
C LEU A 669 26.80 19.31 -69.14
N ALA A 670 26.33 19.10 -67.90
CA ALA A 670 25.05 19.56 -67.27
C ALA A 670 23.65 19.29 -67.89
N LEU A 671 22.71 18.81 -67.06
CA LEU A 671 21.57 19.54 -66.42
C LEU A 671 20.58 18.50 -65.80
N LEU A 672 20.18 18.53 -64.52
CA LEU A 672 19.32 19.46 -63.75
C LEU A 672 17.81 19.39 -64.04
N LEU A 673 17.02 18.93 -63.05
CA LEU A 673 15.58 19.15 -62.73
C LEU A 673 15.30 18.33 -61.44
N SER A 674 14.43 18.69 -60.48
CA SER A 674 13.77 19.96 -60.09
C SER A 674 13.19 19.80 -58.68
N ALA A 675 12.94 20.90 -57.96
CA ALA A 675 12.63 20.91 -56.53
C ALA A 675 11.14 20.96 -56.14
N GLY A 676 10.85 20.63 -54.88
CA GLY A 676 9.58 20.85 -54.17
C GLY A 676 9.39 19.80 -53.06
N GLY A 677 9.28 20.09 -51.76
CA GLY A 677 9.38 21.35 -51.03
C GLY A 677 8.16 21.58 -50.13
N PHE A 678 8.27 21.34 -48.82
CA PHE A 678 7.52 22.03 -47.76
C PHE A 678 8.14 21.80 -46.37
N THR A 679 8.07 22.81 -45.52
CA THR A 679 8.61 22.89 -44.15
C THR A 679 7.59 22.51 -43.07
N VAL A 680 8.06 22.10 -41.88
CA VAL A 680 7.69 22.68 -40.56
C VAL A 680 8.47 22.03 -39.40
N LEU A 681 8.63 22.81 -38.32
CA LEU A 681 9.28 22.60 -37.01
C LEU A 681 9.19 21.17 -36.40
N GLY A 682 10.04 20.72 -35.47
CA GLY A 682 11.12 21.38 -34.71
C GLY A 682 11.00 21.14 -33.18
N ILE A 683 12.15 21.17 -32.46
CA ILE A 683 12.36 21.20 -30.98
C ILE A 683 12.73 19.88 -30.27
N LYS A 684 13.79 20.00 -29.45
CA LYS A 684 14.45 19.03 -28.55
C LYS A 684 13.58 18.56 -27.38
N LYS A 685 13.89 17.38 -26.82
CA LYS A 685 14.17 17.26 -25.36
C LYS A 685 14.96 16.00 -24.97
N LYS A 686 15.75 16.13 -23.88
CA LYS A 686 16.36 15.03 -23.11
C LYS A 686 15.30 14.30 -22.28
N HIS A 687 15.50 13.02 -22.01
CA HIS A 687 15.46 12.36 -20.68
C HIS A 687 16.28 11.04 -20.86
N ALA A 688 17.12 10.53 -19.95
CA ALA A 688 17.15 10.58 -18.48
C ALA A 688 16.07 9.71 -17.82
N LYS A 689 16.20 8.39 -17.98
CA LYS A 689 16.29 7.46 -16.85
C LYS A 689 17.27 6.34 -17.20
#